data_AF-A0A671RXS9-F1
#
_entry.id   AF-A0A671RXS9-F1
#
_cell.length_a   1.000
_cell.length_b   1.000
_cell.length_c   1.000
_cell.angle_alpha   90.00
_cell.angle_beta   90.00
_cell.angle_gamma   90.00
#
_symmetry.space_group_name_H-M   'P 1'
#
loop_
_entity.id
_entity.type
_entity.pdbx_description
1 polymer ?
#
loop_
_entity_poly.entity_id
_entity_poly.type
_entity_poly.pdbx_seq_one_letter_code
_entity_poly.pdbx_strand_id
1 'polypeptide(L)'
;MSLPPEKATELKQIIHDHLIKMDIHGKIRDVLAETVRGDGQHGQRSLSEEDFIHALQRRGIVDDVMKDLHFTNVVRVFSLYIDVLHTLRFPLRRYLYLQVLGGKAFLEHLQEPEPLPGQVCSTFTLHLHFRNQRFRSKPVPCACEPDLQEGFLLEVHRDGPGDASKMADATTMLSICDPVHMVLIKTDTSGDTTLISSYFIDWRRVLGAPNGKSSVSAELLGVGSECKVAVGVLNLKLELYPPLTETLSPDVVTTQQSLERQKTAEKERLFLVYAKQWWQEFLEIRPSHQSKLVKIFAQDENGVNRPVCSYVRVLRAGRLLESPRQAARFVSLLAQERAPVVGGGVRQEQWCSMTAFLCRNKGDCEDHATLLCSLLLGFGLDAYVCVGTKAKNIPYTWVMTCGTDGSITFWESFTAHRYLHRPIDPEAPPMVPQPKPTHTYRTLGCVFNHKKFLANCQPSDAVELCVFDFTDGSRWKAMSEEAVRSVCAPGSTSSLPPTPPLCSPSVVPNEASNQLELEMRYLLAEHRKDLGLATVWDDHLSYLLSAALSAYELERCIGVSCGNEEFQDAVRRAVPDGHTFKGFPIHFLHRNARRAFATCLRSPFCEEIVCCRGDHVRLAVRVRVFAYPESACAVWIMFACKYRSVL
;
A
#
# COMPACT_ATOMS: atom_id res chain seq x y z
N MET A 1 -21.49 -3.55 12.22
CA MET A 1 -22.08 -4.30 13.34
C MET A 1 -23.43 -3.67 13.65
N SER A 2 -24.54 -4.29 13.24
CA SER A 2 -25.89 -3.86 13.63
C SER A 2 -26.18 -4.32 15.06
N LEU A 3 -26.90 -3.49 15.82
CA LEU A 3 -27.32 -3.82 17.19
C LEU A 3 -28.33 -4.99 17.17
N PRO A 4 -28.23 -5.95 18.11
CA PRO A 4 -29.22 -7.02 18.26
C PRO A 4 -30.63 -6.44 18.44
N PRO A 5 -31.68 -7.05 17.84
CA PRO A 5 -33.05 -6.52 17.87
C PRO A 5 -33.60 -6.37 19.30
N GLU A 6 -33.18 -7.25 20.23
CA GLU A 6 -33.55 -7.17 21.64
C GLU A 6 -33.01 -5.89 22.31
N LYS A 7 -31.77 -5.48 22.00
CA LYS A 7 -31.20 -4.22 22.48
C LYS A 7 -31.85 -2.99 21.86
N ALA A 8 -32.35 -3.09 20.63
CA ALA A 8 -33.08 -1.99 19.98
C ALA A 8 -34.44 -1.74 20.66
N THR A 9 -35.12 -2.81 21.07
CA THR A 9 -36.38 -2.71 21.83
C THR A 9 -36.15 -2.18 23.23
N GLU A 10 -35.09 -2.63 23.91
CA GLU A 10 -34.68 -2.14 25.23
C GLU A 10 -34.31 -0.65 25.18
N LEU A 11 -33.57 -0.22 24.15
CA LEU A 11 -33.25 1.19 23.90
C LEU A 11 -34.50 2.04 23.64
N LYS A 12 -35.48 1.53 22.87
CA LYS A 12 -36.75 2.24 22.65
C LYS A 12 -37.54 2.42 23.94
N GLN A 13 -37.55 1.40 24.80
CA GLN A 13 -38.23 1.46 26.10
C GLN A 13 -37.56 2.49 27.02
N ILE A 14 -36.22 2.47 27.10
CA ILE A 14 -35.45 3.43 27.91
C ILE A 14 -35.68 4.87 27.42
N ILE A 15 -35.65 5.09 26.10
CA ILE A 15 -35.94 6.41 25.52
C ILE A 15 -37.38 6.84 25.86
N HIS A 16 -38.36 5.94 25.75
CA HIS A 16 -39.75 6.25 26.05
C HIS A 16 -39.96 6.62 27.53
N ASP A 17 -39.42 5.82 28.46
CA ASP A 17 -39.53 6.07 29.89
C ASP A 17 -38.80 7.37 30.29
N HIS A 18 -37.69 7.69 29.63
CA HIS A 18 -36.94 8.93 29.87
C HIS A 18 -37.67 10.17 29.32
N LEU A 19 -38.32 10.06 28.16
CA LEU A 19 -39.15 11.13 27.59
C LEU A 19 -40.36 11.47 28.48
N ILE A 20 -40.93 10.45 29.13
CA ILE A 20 -42.00 10.61 30.13
C ILE A 20 -41.46 11.31 31.38
N LYS A 21 -40.29 10.89 31.88
CA LYS A 21 -39.68 11.45 33.11
C LYS A 21 -39.32 12.93 33.00
N MET A 22 -39.01 13.42 31.81
CA MET A 22 -38.67 14.83 31.54
C MET A 22 -39.90 15.72 31.21
N ASP A 23 -41.11 15.14 31.23
CA ASP A 23 -42.37 15.79 30.84
C ASP A 23 -42.29 16.52 29.50
N ILE A 24 -41.58 15.92 28.53
CA ILE A 24 -41.38 16.53 27.20
C ILE A 24 -42.71 16.62 26.46
N HIS A 25 -43.62 15.66 26.67
CA HIS A 25 -44.97 15.71 26.13
C HIS A 25 -45.81 16.84 26.74
N GLY A 26 -45.60 17.22 28.01
CA GLY A 26 -46.18 18.42 28.62
C GLY A 26 -45.62 19.69 27.99
N LYS A 27 -44.28 19.80 27.89
CA LYS A 27 -43.62 20.96 27.26
C LYS A 27 -43.98 21.16 25.79
N ILE A 28 -44.11 20.07 25.01
CA ILE A 28 -44.57 20.09 23.61
C ILE A 28 -46.04 20.57 23.55
N ARG A 29 -46.88 20.12 24.48
CA ARG A 29 -48.30 20.52 24.56
C ARG A 29 -48.46 21.99 24.93
N ASP A 30 -47.62 22.52 25.81
CA ASP A 30 -47.61 23.94 26.18
C ASP A 30 -47.16 24.82 25.00
N VAL A 31 -46.15 24.39 24.25
CA VAL A 31 -45.70 25.07 23.01
C VAL A 31 -46.81 25.05 21.95
N LEU A 32 -47.54 23.93 21.80
CA LEU A 32 -48.71 23.83 20.92
C LEU A 32 -49.86 24.74 21.38
N ALA A 33 -50.14 24.79 22.68
CA ALA A 33 -51.22 25.62 23.24
C ALA A 33 -50.92 27.12 23.09
N GLU A 34 -49.66 27.53 23.22
CA GLU A 34 -49.23 28.93 23.05
C GLU A 34 -49.17 29.36 21.58
N THR A 35 -48.70 28.47 20.69
CA THR A 35 -48.69 28.74 19.24
C THR A 35 -50.09 28.83 18.65
N VAL A 36 -51.06 28.09 19.20
CA VAL A 36 -52.49 28.21 18.83
C VAL A 36 -53.16 29.45 19.44
N ARG A 37 -52.73 29.90 20.63
CA ARG A 37 -53.26 31.14 21.26
C ARG A 37 -52.70 32.43 20.66
N GLY A 38 -51.53 32.39 20.05
CA GLY A 38 -50.91 33.53 19.37
C GLY A 38 -51.64 33.97 18.09
N ASP A 39 -52.50 33.12 17.53
CA ASP A 39 -53.14 33.32 16.21
C ASP A 39 -54.52 34.02 16.25
N GLY A 40 -54.87 34.62 17.39
CA GLY A 40 -56.13 35.36 17.56
C GLY A 40 -56.26 36.65 16.75
N GLN A 41 -55.21 37.10 16.06
CA GLN A 41 -55.23 38.30 15.22
C GLN A 41 -54.33 38.12 13.98
N HIS A 42 -54.66 37.19 13.08
CA HIS A 42 -54.57 37.31 11.62
C HIS A 42 -54.63 35.91 10.95
N GLY A 43 -55.74 35.65 10.23
CA GLY A 43 -55.91 34.70 9.13
C GLY A 43 -55.14 33.36 9.14
N GLN A 44 -55.91 32.26 9.29
CA GLN A 44 -55.52 30.85 9.10
C GLN A 44 -54.27 30.62 8.24
N ARG A 45 -53.13 30.35 8.88
CA ARG A 45 -51.95 29.76 8.25
C ARG A 45 -51.71 28.39 8.92
N SER A 46 -51.73 27.31 8.15
CA SER A 46 -51.38 25.98 8.66
C SER A 46 -49.90 25.95 9.04
N LEU A 47 -49.60 25.84 10.33
CA LEU A 47 -48.23 25.71 10.83
C LEU A 47 -47.56 24.45 10.24
N SER A 48 -46.36 24.60 9.68
CA SER A 48 -45.59 23.47 9.14
C SER A 48 -44.78 22.77 10.24
N GLU A 49 -44.40 21.51 10.03
CA GLU A 49 -43.53 20.77 10.96
C GLU A 49 -42.18 21.48 11.16
N GLU A 50 -41.68 22.19 10.14
CA GLU A 50 -40.42 22.96 10.22
C GLU A 50 -40.54 24.17 11.16
N ASP A 51 -41.67 24.89 11.11
CA ASP A 51 -41.93 26.02 12.02
C ASP A 51 -42.01 25.56 13.48
N PHE A 52 -42.58 24.37 13.70
CA PHE A 52 -42.70 23.75 15.01
C PHE A 52 -41.34 23.32 15.57
N ILE A 53 -40.50 22.69 14.74
CA ILE A 53 -39.12 22.29 15.11
C ILE A 53 -38.29 23.54 15.45
N HIS A 54 -38.42 24.62 14.69
CA HIS A 54 -37.75 25.89 14.99
C HIS A 54 -38.22 26.53 16.31
N ALA A 55 -39.51 26.43 16.66
CA ALA A 55 -40.04 26.91 17.93
C ALA A 55 -39.49 26.11 19.13
N LEU A 56 -39.35 24.79 18.98
CA LEU A 56 -38.76 23.92 20.00
C LEU A 56 -37.25 24.17 20.17
N GLN A 57 -36.53 24.42 19.08
CA GLN A 57 -35.10 24.78 19.11
C GLN A 57 -34.86 26.14 19.77
N ARG A 58 -35.66 27.17 19.45
CA ARG A 58 -35.54 28.51 20.08
C ARG A 58 -35.71 28.48 21.60
N ARG A 59 -36.52 27.55 22.12
CA ARG A 59 -36.76 27.40 23.56
C ARG A 59 -35.74 26.49 24.25
N GLY A 60 -34.73 26.00 23.53
CA GLY A 60 -33.68 25.14 24.08
C GLY A 60 -34.16 23.74 24.46
N ILE A 61 -35.41 23.35 24.12
CA ILE A 61 -35.98 22.05 24.50
C ILE A 61 -35.26 20.92 23.75
N VAL A 62 -34.90 21.14 22.49
CA VAL A 62 -34.11 20.19 21.69
C VAL A 62 -32.70 20.05 22.26
N ASP A 63 -32.09 21.15 22.68
CA ASP A 63 -30.74 21.16 23.25
C ASP A 63 -30.68 20.52 24.64
N ASP A 64 -31.70 20.69 25.46
CA ASP A 64 -31.84 20.04 26.77
C ASP A 64 -32.02 18.52 26.62
N VAL A 65 -32.82 18.08 25.63
CA VAL A 65 -32.97 16.65 25.31
C VAL A 65 -31.67 16.05 24.76
N MET A 66 -30.95 16.80 23.92
CA MET A 66 -29.68 16.35 23.34
C MET A 66 -28.52 16.33 24.33
N LYS A 67 -28.50 17.24 25.33
CA LYS A 67 -27.50 17.24 26.41
C LYS A 67 -27.57 15.99 27.28
N ASP A 68 -28.78 15.53 27.58
CA ASP A 68 -28.99 14.39 28.48
C ASP A 68 -28.93 13.03 27.76
N LEU A 69 -29.03 13.01 26.42
CA LEU A 69 -28.90 11.79 25.61
C LEU A 69 -27.43 11.48 25.26
N HIS A 70 -26.64 11.07 26.24
CA HIS A 70 -25.30 10.52 25.98
C HIS A 70 -25.39 9.04 25.54
N PHE A 71 -25.48 8.80 24.24
CA PHE A 71 -25.37 7.45 23.67
C PHE A 71 -23.91 7.01 23.50
N THR A 72 -23.41 6.27 24.48
CA THR A 72 -22.09 5.63 24.44
C THR A 72 -22.09 4.47 23.44
N ASN A 73 -21.55 4.72 22.23
CA ASN A 73 -20.85 3.78 21.31
C ASN A 73 -21.28 3.73 19.83
N VAL A 74 -22.22 4.55 19.34
CA VAL A 74 -22.48 4.64 17.88
C VAL A 74 -22.17 6.04 17.31
N VAL A 75 -22.16 7.07 18.17
CA VAL A 75 -21.90 8.47 17.80
C VAL A 75 -20.41 8.82 17.77
N ARG A 76 -19.51 7.93 18.24
CA ARG A 76 -18.07 8.23 18.35
C ARG A 76 -17.39 8.57 17.02
N VAL A 77 -17.85 8.03 15.89
CA VAL A 77 -17.18 8.30 14.59
C VAL A 77 -17.66 9.61 13.96
N PHE A 78 -18.97 9.92 13.97
CA PHE A 78 -19.46 11.23 13.49
C PHE A 78 -19.09 12.38 14.43
N SER A 79 -19.13 12.16 15.75
CA SER A 79 -18.76 13.17 16.75
C SER A 79 -17.28 13.52 16.68
N LEU A 80 -16.36 12.57 16.50
CA LEU A 80 -14.93 12.91 16.38
C LEU A 80 -14.64 13.82 15.18
N TYR A 81 -15.37 13.72 14.07
CA TYR A 81 -15.14 14.54 12.87
C TYR A 81 -15.72 15.95 12.98
N ILE A 82 -16.94 16.09 13.50
CA ILE A 82 -17.50 17.41 13.81
C ILE A 82 -16.79 18.03 15.01
N ASP A 83 -16.37 17.26 16.02
CA ASP A 83 -15.55 17.75 17.13
C ASP A 83 -14.17 18.19 16.66
N VAL A 84 -13.50 17.54 15.71
CA VAL A 84 -12.23 18.05 15.13
C VAL A 84 -12.45 19.38 14.39
N LEU A 85 -13.55 19.51 13.63
CA LEU A 85 -13.87 20.76 12.95
C LEU A 85 -14.34 21.87 13.92
N HIS A 86 -15.05 21.52 15.00
CA HIS A 86 -15.50 22.44 16.06
C HIS A 86 -14.41 22.79 17.08
N THR A 87 -13.44 21.89 17.33
CA THR A 87 -12.27 22.15 18.19
C THR A 87 -11.24 23.05 17.50
N LEU A 88 -11.25 23.13 16.17
CA LEU A 88 -10.55 24.17 15.40
C LEU A 88 -11.30 25.51 15.48
N ARG A 89 -11.47 26.06 16.69
CA ARG A 89 -12.05 27.40 16.91
C ARG A 89 -11.31 28.52 16.17
N PHE A 90 -10.08 28.27 15.71
CA PHE A 90 -9.31 29.09 14.77
C PHE A 90 -8.40 28.18 13.92
N PRO A 91 -8.79 27.79 12.68
CA PRO A 91 -7.93 26.97 11.84
C PRO A 91 -6.69 27.78 11.45
N LEU A 92 -5.50 27.35 11.87
CA LEU A 92 -4.23 27.93 11.43
C LEU A 92 -3.88 27.53 9.98
N ARG A 93 -4.62 26.57 9.40
CA ARG A 93 -4.33 25.91 8.13
C ARG A 93 -5.61 25.71 7.31
N ARG A 94 -5.44 25.52 6.00
CA ARG A 94 -6.51 25.14 5.08
C ARG A 94 -6.49 23.66 4.76
N TYR A 95 -7.68 23.10 4.65
CA TYR A 95 -7.95 21.72 4.34
C TYR A 95 -8.90 21.63 3.14
N LEU A 96 -8.68 20.62 2.32
CA LEU A 96 -9.60 20.14 1.33
C LEU A 96 -10.33 18.94 1.94
N TYR A 97 -11.63 19.04 2.12
CA TYR A 97 -12.48 17.93 2.53
C TYR A 97 -13.04 17.24 1.28
N LEU A 98 -12.64 15.99 1.07
CA LEU A 98 -13.10 15.13 -0.02
C LEU A 98 -14.05 14.09 0.54
N GLN A 99 -15.32 14.20 0.20
CA GLN A 99 -16.36 13.22 0.52
C GLN A 99 -16.63 12.32 -0.69
N VAL A 100 -16.64 11.02 -0.47
CA VAL A 100 -17.20 10.03 -1.38
C VAL A 100 -18.65 9.82 -0.97
N LEU A 101 -19.58 10.08 -1.88
CA LEU A 101 -21.03 9.99 -1.63
C LEU A 101 -21.60 8.61 -1.98
N GLY A 102 -20.86 7.82 -2.77
CA GLY A 102 -21.25 6.48 -3.19
C GLY A 102 -20.67 6.12 -4.55
N GLY A 103 -20.65 4.82 -4.85
CA GLY A 103 -20.28 4.28 -6.16
C GLY A 103 -21.48 3.82 -6.97
N LYS A 104 -21.40 3.92 -8.29
CA LYS A 104 -22.44 3.44 -9.23
C LYS A 104 -21.81 2.76 -10.44
N ALA A 105 -22.62 1.96 -11.13
CA ALA A 105 -22.28 1.33 -12.41
C ALA A 105 -21.05 0.40 -12.39
N PHE A 106 -20.83 -0.32 -11.27
CA PHE A 106 -19.83 -1.37 -11.17
C PHE A 106 -20.35 -2.69 -11.77
N LEU A 107 -20.56 -2.70 -13.09
CA LEU A 107 -21.34 -3.73 -13.79
C LEU A 107 -20.77 -5.15 -13.68
N GLU A 108 -19.46 -5.30 -13.49
CA GLU A 108 -18.82 -6.61 -13.27
C GLU A 108 -19.27 -7.30 -11.97
N HIS A 109 -19.87 -6.53 -11.05
CA HIS A 109 -20.31 -6.99 -9.73
C HIS A 109 -21.84 -7.07 -9.61
N LEU A 110 -22.56 -7.15 -10.74
CA LEU A 110 -24.03 -7.33 -10.79
C LEU A 110 -24.50 -8.63 -10.12
N GLN A 111 -23.67 -9.67 -10.16
CA GLN A 111 -24.01 -11.02 -9.66
C GLN A 111 -23.38 -11.33 -8.29
N GLU A 112 -22.68 -10.37 -7.66
CA GLU A 112 -22.14 -10.63 -6.33
C GLU A 112 -23.30 -10.80 -5.33
N PRO A 113 -23.30 -11.89 -4.53
CA PRO A 113 -24.38 -12.17 -3.61
C PRO A 113 -24.46 -11.10 -2.53
N GLU A 114 -25.67 -10.80 -2.07
CA GLU A 114 -25.86 -9.85 -0.96
C GLU A 114 -25.05 -10.30 0.27
N PRO A 115 -24.33 -9.39 0.93
CA PRO A 115 -23.45 -9.74 2.05
C PRO A 115 -24.29 -10.17 3.26
N LEU A 116 -24.31 -11.47 3.55
CA LEU A 116 -24.94 -12.00 4.76
C LEU A 116 -24.02 -11.82 6.00
N PRO A 117 -24.58 -11.55 7.20
CA PRO A 117 -23.78 -11.42 8.42
C PRO A 117 -22.93 -12.66 8.68
N GLY A 118 -21.61 -12.48 8.79
CA GLY A 118 -20.65 -13.57 9.05
C GLY A 118 -20.15 -14.29 7.80
N GLN A 119 -20.68 -13.98 6.60
CA GLN A 119 -20.16 -14.52 5.35
C GLN A 119 -19.00 -13.65 4.84
N VAL A 120 -17.90 -14.30 4.45
CA VAL A 120 -16.78 -13.63 3.81
C VAL A 120 -17.20 -13.26 2.38
N CYS A 121 -17.13 -11.98 2.04
CA CYS A 121 -17.42 -11.45 0.71
C CYS A 121 -16.21 -10.65 0.19
N SER A 122 -16.18 -10.42 -1.12
CA SER A 122 -15.20 -9.51 -1.70
C SER A 122 -15.52 -8.08 -1.27
N THR A 123 -14.49 -7.27 -1.06
CA THR A 123 -14.65 -5.87 -0.63
C THR A 123 -13.83 -4.91 -1.48
N PHE A 124 -14.37 -3.73 -1.70
CA PHE A 124 -13.65 -2.57 -2.20
C PHE A 124 -13.05 -1.77 -1.05
N THR A 125 -11.81 -1.32 -1.24
CA THR A 125 -11.15 -0.33 -0.40
C THR A 125 -10.59 0.77 -1.29
N LEU A 126 -11.05 2.00 -1.06
CA LEU A 126 -10.50 3.20 -1.68
C LEU A 126 -9.33 3.74 -0.86
N HIS A 127 -8.20 3.96 -1.52
CA HIS A 127 -7.00 4.58 -0.99
C HIS A 127 -6.79 5.95 -1.64
N LEU A 128 -6.37 6.94 -0.86
CA LEU A 128 -6.07 8.28 -1.36
C LEU A 128 -4.64 8.64 -1.00
N HIS A 129 -3.98 9.32 -1.92
CA HIS A 129 -2.66 9.88 -1.72
C HIS A 129 -2.64 11.33 -2.22
N PHE A 130 -2.24 12.24 -1.35
CA PHE A 130 -2.05 13.64 -1.67
C PHE A 130 -0.79 14.16 -0.99
N ARG A 131 0.23 14.46 -1.80
CA ARG A 131 1.54 14.98 -1.36
C ARG A 131 2.22 14.07 -0.34
N ASN A 132 2.16 14.36 0.96
CA ASN A 132 2.75 13.54 2.02
C ASN A 132 1.68 12.97 2.97
N GLN A 133 0.45 12.84 2.47
CA GLN A 133 -0.70 12.34 3.23
C GLN A 133 -1.31 11.15 2.49
N ARG A 134 -1.65 10.11 3.25
CA ARG A 134 -2.34 8.94 2.74
C ARG A 134 -3.54 8.63 3.60
N PHE A 135 -4.60 8.19 2.94
CA PHE A 135 -5.85 7.81 3.57
C PHE A 135 -6.36 6.50 3.00
N ARG A 136 -7.21 5.83 3.77
CA ARG A 136 -7.83 4.57 3.43
C ARG A 136 -9.25 4.57 3.97
N SER A 137 -10.22 4.22 3.12
CA SER A 137 -11.61 3.97 3.52
C SER A 137 -11.76 2.64 4.26
N LYS A 138 -12.90 2.47 4.92
CA LYS A 138 -13.31 1.14 5.38
C LYS A 138 -13.55 0.20 4.18
N PRO A 139 -13.28 -1.10 4.32
CA PRO A 139 -13.69 -2.08 3.31
C PRO A 139 -15.21 -2.10 3.18
N VAL A 140 -15.72 -1.99 1.96
CA VAL A 140 -17.15 -2.05 1.62
C VAL A 140 -17.39 -3.25 0.71
N PRO A 141 -18.43 -4.07 0.93
CA PRO A 141 -18.74 -5.18 0.03
C PRO A 141 -18.82 -4.76 -1.43
N CYS A 142 -18.25 -5.58 -2.33
CA CYS A 142 -18.35 -5.35 -3.76
C CYS A 142 -19.82 -5.50 -4.21
N ALA A 143 -20.30 -4.53 -4.99
CA ALA A 143 -21.64 -4.49 -5.53
C ALA A 143 -21.67 -3.59 -6.77
N CYS A 144 -22.73 -3.64 -7.57
CA CYS A 144 -22.94 -2.72 -8.70
C CYS A 144 -23.08 -1.25 -8.25
N GLU A 145 -23.68 -1.04 -7.08
CA GLU A 145 -23.79 0.27 -6.42
C GLU A 145 -23.23 0.18 -5.00
N PRO A 146 -21.90 0.19 -4.83
CA PRO A 146 -21.29 0.01 -3.52
C PRO A 146 -21.53 1.24 -2.63
N ASP A 147 -21.90 1.00 -1.37
CA ASP A 147 -22.14 2.03 -0.34
C ASP A 147 -20.82 2.61 0.21
N LEU A 148 -20.00 3.15 -0.69
CA LEU A 148 -18.74 3.81 -0.39
C LEU A 148 -18.98 5.24 0.07
N GLN A 149 -19.41 5.39 1.33
CA GLN A 149 -19.56 6.70 1.98
C GLN A 149 -18.43 6.97 2.97
N GLU A 150 -17.49 7.83 2.60
CA GLU A 150 -16.30 8.13 3.41
C GLU A 150 -15.85 9.58 3.22
N GLY A 151 -15.29 10.20 4.26
CA GLY A 151 -14.79 11.57 4.23
C GLY A 151 -13.30 11.65 4.56
N PHE A 152 -12.54 12.36 3.73
CA PHE A 152 -11.10 12.55 3.89
C PHE A 152 -10.76 14.02 4.03
N LEU A 153 -9.99 14.39 5.04
CA LEU A 153 -9.55 15.76 5.28
C LEU A 153 -8.07 15.90 4.89
N LEU A 154 -7.81 16.55 3.77
CA LEU A 154 -6.47 16.70 3.19
C LEU A 154 -5.92 18.09 3.49
N GLU A 155 -4.80 18.17 4.20
CA GLU A 155 -4.14 19.46 4.45
C GLU A 155 -3.54 20.02 3.15
N VAL A 156 -3.80 21.30 2.85
CA VAL A 156 -3.28 21.97 1.64
C VAL A 156 -2.15 22.93 2.04
N HIS A 157 -0.91 22.55 1.72
CA HIS A 157 0.29 23.33 2.06
C HIS A 157 1.35 23.28 0.94
N ARG A 158 2.12 24.36 0.77
CA ARG A 158 3.04 24.57 -0.37
C ARG A 158 4.31 23.72 -0.29
N ASP A 159 4.91 23.58 0.89
CA ASP A 159 6.13 22.78 1.14
C ASP A 159 6.01 21.97 2.44
N GLY A 160 6.92 20.99 2.65
CA GLY A 160 6.84 19.90 3.64
C GLY A 160 6.40 20.26 5.08
N PRO A 161 6.26 19.27 5.99
CA PRO A 161 5.50 19.38 7.25
C PRO A 161 5.87 20.52 8.22
N GLY A 162 6.94 21.29 7.97
CA GLY A 162 7.37 22.47 8.73
C GLY A 162 6.92 23.84 8.20
N ASP A 163 6.42 23.97 6.96
CA ASP A 163 6.02 25.26 6.37
C ASP A 163 4.56 25.64 6.67
N ALA A 164 3.92 24.82 7.50
CA ALA A 164 2.49 24.86 7.79
C ALA A 164 2.12 25.87 8.90
N SER A 165 2.91 26.95 9.02
CA SER A 165 2.70 28.05 9.97
C SER A 165 1.80 29.15 9.41
N LYS A 166 1.65 29.25 8.08
CA LYS A 166 0.83 30.25 7.40
C LYS A 166 -0.30 29.60 6.61
N MET A 167 -1.52 30.09 6.81
CA MET A 167 -2.69 29.66 6.05
C MET A 167 -2.48 29.98 4.55
N ALA A 168 -2.53 28.96 3.68
CA ALA A 168 -2.36 29.15 2.23
C ALA A 168 -3.44 30.07 1.67
N ASP A 169 -3.10 31.06 0.84
CA ASP A 169 -4.10 31.88 0.15
C ASP A 169 -4.53 31.24 -1.18
N ALA A 170 -5.51 31.84 -1.87
CA ALA A 170 -6.06 31.31 -3.12
C ALA A 170 -4.97 31.11 -4.19
N THR A 171 -4.06 32.08 -4.33
CA THR A 171 -2.95 32.05 -5.29
C THR A 171 -1.95 30.95 -4.97
N THR A 172 -1.59 30.79 -3.69
CA THR A 172 -0.72 29.71 -3.22
C THR A 172 -1.35 28.36 -3.50
N MET A 173 -2.64 28.20 -3.19
CA MET A 173 -3.38 26.97 -3.48
C MET A 173 -3.46 26.66 -4.97
N LEU A 174 -3.67 27.67 -5.82
CA LEU A 174 -3.71 27.50 -7.27
C LEU A 174 -2.36 26.97 -7.83
N SER A 175 -1.25 27.39 -7.22
CA SER A 175 0.10 26.94 -7.60
C SER A 175 0.42 25.48 -7.23
N ILE A 176 -0.40 24.84 -6.37
CA ILE A 176 -0.24 23.44 -5.98
C ILE A 176 -0.90 22.55 -7.05
N CYS A 177 -0.10 22.13 -8.03
CA CYS A 177 -0.56 21.32 -9.16
C CYS A 177 -0.62 19.81 -8.89
N ASP A 178 -0.29 19.35 -7.68
CA ASP A 178 -0.38 17.93 -7.33
C ASP A 178 -1.84 17.46 -7.37
N PRO A 179 -2.18 16.39 -8.13
CA PRO A 179 -3.49 15.79 -8.08
C PRO A 179 -3.66 14.97 -6.79
N VAL A 180 -4.91 14.75 -6.38
CA VAL A 180 -5.20 13.68 -5.41
C VAL A 180 -5.25 12.37 -6.20
N HIS A 181 -4.39 11.43 -5.83
CA HIS A 181 -4.34 10.11 -6.44
C HIS A 181 -5.27 9.17 -5.68
N MET A 182 -6.25 8.62 -6.38
CA MET A 182 -7.25 7.69 -5.86
C MET A 182 -7.00 6.30 -6.44
N VAL A 183 -6.85 5.31 -5.57
CA VAL A 183 -6.61 3.91 -5.96
C VAL A 183 -7.71 3.04 -5.38
N LEU A 184 -8.44 2.34 -6.23
CA LEU A 184 -9.48 1.39 -5.81
C LEU A 184 -8.92 -0.04 -5.84
N ILE A 185 -8.90 -0.69 -4.68
CA ILE A 185 -8.47 -2.07 -4.52
C ILE A 185 -9.67 -2.95 -4.22
N LYS A 186 -9.81 -4.07 -4.93
CA LYS A 186 -10.69 -5.18 -4.54
C LYS A 186 -9.88 -6.20 -3.73
N THR A 187 -10.42 -6.66 -2.61
CA THR A 187 -9.91 -7.80 -1.87
C THR A 187 -10.93 -8.91 -1.97
N ASP A 188 -10.53 -10.07 -2.49
CA ASP A 188 -11.41 -11.22 -2.62
C ASP A 188 -11.61 -11.93 -1.26
N THR A 189 -12.39 -13.01 -1.26
CA THR A 189 -12.63 -13.83 -0.06
C THR A 189 -11.40 -14.61 0.41
N SER A 190 -10.39 -14.78 -0.44
CA SER A 190 -9.14 -15.46 -0.10
C SER A 190 -8.12 -14.52 0.57
N GLY A 191 -8.36 -13.22 0.47
CA GLY A 191 -7.47 -12.14 0.92
C GLY A 191 -6.54 -11.62 -0.16
N ASP A 192 -6.66 -12.12 -1.40
CA ASP A 192 -5.89 -11.64 -2.53
C ASP A 192 -6.46 -10.29 -3.00
N THR A 193 -5.56 -9.33 -3.18
CA THR A 193 -5.88 -7.95 -3.61
C THR A 193 -5.87 -7.85 -5.12
N THR A 194 -6.60 -6.91 -5.73
CA THR A 194 -6.53 -6.61 -7.15
C THR A 194 -6.71 -5.11 -7.34
N LEU A 195 -5.93 -4.52 -8.23
CA LEU A 195 -6.07 -3.11 -8.58
C LEU A 195 -7.19 -2.98 -9.59
N ILE A 196 -8.24 -2.24 -9.23
CA ILE A 196 -9.42 -2.03 -10.08
C ILE A 196 -9.27 -0.75 -10.89
N SER A 197 -8.84 0.33 -10.25
CA SER A 197 -8.69 1.64 -10.91
C SER A 197 -7.64 2.51 -10.23
N SER A 198 -6.99 3.37 -11.01
CA SER A 198 -6.03 4.39 -10.59
C SER A 198 -6.43 5.74 -11.20
N TYR A 199 -7.01 6.62 -10.41
CA TYR A 199 -7.61 7.87 -10.88
C TYR A 199 -6.93 9.10 -10.28
N PHE A 200 -6.73 10.15 -11.08
CA PHE A 200 -6.13 11.41 -10.65
C PHE A 200 -7.17 12.53 -10.71
N ILE A 201 -7.52 13.11 -9.55
CA ILE A 201 -8.43 14.24 -9.47
C ILE A 201 -7.65 15.55 -9.29
N ASP A 202 -7.87 16.50 -10.20
CA ASP A 202 -7.46 17.89 -10.00
C ASP A 202 -8.49 18.58 -9.10
N TRP A 203 -8.11 18.77 -7.84
CA TRP A 203 -8.97 19.33 -6.80
C TRP A 203 -9.16 20.84 -6.93
N ARG A 204 -8.32 21.56 -7.69
CA ARG A 204 -8.31 23.04 -7.76
C ARG A 204 -9.58 23.63 -8.35
N ARG A 205 -10.44 22.82 -8.97
CA ARG A 205 -11.80 23.21 -9.38
C ARG A 205 -12.61 23.82 -8.22
N VAL A 206 -12.34 23.41 -6.98
CA VAL A 206 -12.99 23.94 -5.79
C VAL A 206 -12.64 25.43 -5.52
N LEU A 207 -11.50 25.92 -6.02
CA LEU A 207 -11.03 27.29 -5.79
C LEU A 207 -11.90 28.35 -6.50
N GLY A 208 -12.56 27.96 -7.60
CA GLY A 208 -13.48 28.82 -8.35
C GLY A 208 -14.95 28.49 -8.13
N ALA A 209 -15.27 27.56 -7.23
CA ALA A 209 -16.64 27.12 -7.00
C ALA A 209 -17.37 28.01 -5.98
N PRO A 210 -18.67 28.29 -6.16
CA PRO A 210 -19.45 29.08 -5.21
C PRO A 210 -19.44 28.39 -3.83
N ASN A 211 -19.25 29.17 -2.77
CA ASN A 211 -19.15 28.70 -1.38
C ASN A 211 -17.99 27.70 -1.12
N GLY A 212 -17.00 27.60 -2.03
CA GLY A 212 -15.88 26.67 -1.90
C GLY A 212 -16.30 25.20 -1.94
N LYS A 213 -17.41 24.89 -2.63
CA LYS A 213 -17.98 23.53 -2.74
C LYS A 213 -18.09 23.12 -4.20
N SER A 214 -17.56 21.96 -4.55
CA SER A 214 -17.64 21.40 -5.89
C SER A 214 -18.06 19.94 -5.85
N SER A 215 -18.88 19.50 -6.80
CA SER A 215 -19.22 18.08 -6.97
C SER A 215 -18.56 17.54 -8.23
N VAL A 216 -18.02 16.33 -8.15
CA VAL A 216 -17.30 15.68 -9.24
C VAL A 216 -17.80 14.25 -9.38
N SER A 217 -18.27 13.90 -10.58
CA SER A 217 -18.54 12.51 -10.95
C SER A 217 -17.28 11.94 -11.60
N ALA A 218 -16.55 11.12 -10.87
CA ALA A 218 -15.30 10.52 -11.32
C ALA A 218 -15.57 9.18 -12.01
N GLU A 219 -15.44 9.15 -13.34
CA GLU A 219 -15.45 7.92 -14.12
C GLU A 219 -14.13 7.16 -13.90
N LEU A 220 -14.23 5.98 -13.31
CA LEU A 220 -13.12 5.09 -13.04
C LEU A 220 -12.91 4.17 -14.23
N LEU A 221 -11.71 4.22 -14.82
CA LEU A 221 -11.28 3.29 -15.85
C LEU A 221 -10.53 2.11 -15.22
N GLY A 222 -10.54 0.98 -15.92
CA GLY A 222 -9.76 -0.21 -15.55
C GLY A 222 -8.25 0.05 -15.64
N VAL A 223 -7.46 -1.00 -15.47
CA VAL A 223 -5.99 -0.91 -15.53
C VAL A 223 -5.42 -1.86 -16.58
N GLY A 224 -4.19 -1.59 -17.04
CA GLY A 224 -3.49 -2.43 -18.00
C GLY A 224 -4.22 -2.53 -19.33
N SER A 225 -4.56 -3.74 -19.78
CA SER A 225 -5.32 -3.97 -21.02
C SER A 225 -6.72 -3.35 -21.01
N GLU A 226 -7.27 -3.10 -19.82
CA GLU A 226 -8.61 -2.55 -19.61
C GLU A 226 -8.58 -1.05 -19.28
N CYS A 227 -7.43 -0.37 -19.45
CA CYS A 227 -7.28 1.06 -19.15
C CYS A 227 -8.19 2.02 -19.94
N LYS A 228 -8.93 1.51 -20.94
CA LYS A 228 -9.91 2.26 -21.74
C LYS A 228 -11.36 1.85 -21.44
N VAL A 229 -11.57 0.89 -20.56
CA VAL A 229 -12.88 0.36 -20.20
C VAL A 229 -13.32 1.00 -18.90
N ALA A 230 -14.53 1.55 -18.87
CA ALA A 230 -15.09 2.10 -17.65
C ALA A 230 -15.51 0.96 -16.71
N VAL A 231 -15.06 1.02 -15.45
CA VAL A 231 -15.34 0.01 -14.43
C VAL A 231 -16.43 0.47 -13.47
N GLY A 232 -16.58 1.78 -13.28
CA GLY A 232 -17.61 2.35 -12.43
C GLY A 232 -17.46 3.86 -12.27
N VAL A 233 -18.35 4.47 -11.49
CA VAL A 233 -18.37 5.91 -11.25
C VAL A 233 -18.41 6.18 -9.74
N LEU A 234 -17.57 7.09 -9.26
CA LEU A 234 -17.63 7.60 -7.89
C LEU A 234 -18.20 9.02 -7.89
N ASN A 235 -19.20 9.26 -7.05
CA ASN A 235 -19.71 10.61 -6.81
C ASN A 235 -18.93 11.24 -5.66
N LEU A 236 -18.24 12.34 -5.95
CA LEU A 236 -17.36 13.03 -5.02
C LEU A 236 -17.86 14.43 -4.75
N LYS A 237 -17.64 14.91 -3.53
CA LYS A 237 -17.85 16.30 -3.14
C LYS A 237 -16.57 16.84 -2.50
N LEU A 238 -16.13 17.99 -2.99
CA LEU A 238 -14.95 18.71 -2.53
C LEU A 238 -15.40 19.99 -1.82
N GLU A 239 -14.85 20.24 -0.64
CA GLU A 239 -15.15 21.43 0.16
C GLU A 239 -13.87 21.99 0.78
N LEU A 240 -13.69 23.31 0.78
CA LEU A 240 -12.56 23.96 1.46
C LEU A 240 -12.91 24.37 2.88
N TYR A 241 -12.01 24.07 3.82
CA TYR A 241 -12.15 24.43 5.22
C TYR A 241 -10.88 25.05 5.79
N PRO A 242 -10.92 26.28 6.34
CA PRO A 242 -12.00 27.26 6.21
C PRO A 242 -12.15 27.77 4.76
N PRO A 243 -13.33 28.31 4.39
CA PRO A 243 -13.60 28.78 3.03
C PRO A 243 -12.67 29.94 2.63
N LEU A 244 -12.52 30.15 1.32
CA LEU A 244 -11.82 31.32 0.80
C LEU A 244 -12.63 32.59 1.07
N THR A 245 -11.97 33.65 1.53
CA THR A 245 -12.59 34.97 1.68
C THR A 245 -13.02 35.53 0.32
N GLU A 246 -12.20 35.29 -0.70
CA GLU A 246 -12.48 35.62 -2.10
C GLU A 246 -12.20 34.39 -2.97
N THR A 247 -13.20 33.95 -3.74
CA THR A 247 -13.04 32.85 -4.70
C THR A 247 -12.34 33.33 -5.96
N LEU A 248 -11.50 32.49 -6.56
CA LEU A 248 -10.92 32.78 -7.87
C LEU A 248 -12.01 32.72 -8.94
N SER A 249 -11.85 33.46 -10.05
CA SER A 249 -12.76 33.24 -11.18
C SER A 249 -12.53 31.85 -11.78
N PRO A 250 -13.60 31.12 -12.18
CA PRO A 250 -13.48 29.83 -12.85
C PRO A 250 -12.56 29.88 -14.08
N ASP A 251 -12.57 31.01 -14.79
CA ASP A 251 -11.73 31.23 -15.97
C ASP A 251 -10.25 31.31 -15.61
N VAL A 252 -9.87 31.94 -14.49
CA VAL A 252 -8.47 31.97 -14.02
C VAL A 252 -7.98 30.57 -13.68
N VAL A 253 -8.79 29.78 -12.97
CA VAL A 253 -8.44 28.38 -12.62
C VAL A 253 -8.27 27.54 -13.89
N THR A 254 -9.23 27.62 -14.81
CA THR A 254 -9.21 26.86 -16.06
C THR A 254 -8.04 27.27 -16.96
N THR A 255 -7.77 28.57 -17.05
CA THR A 255 -6.64 29.12 -17.83
C THR A 255 -5.31 28.64 -17.26
N GLN A 256 -5.13 28.70 -15.94
CA GLN A 256 -3.93 28.18 -15.29
C GLN A 256 -3.73 26.68 -15.57
N GLN A 257 -4.78 25.87 -15.40
CA GLN A 257 -4.73 24.43 -15.69
C GLN A 257 -4.43 24.15 -17.16
N SER A 258 -4.94 24.97 -18.09
CA SER A 258 -4.65 24.84 -19.52
C SER A 258 -3.19 25.17 -19.82
N LEU A 259 -2.67 26.27 -19.24
CA LEU A 259 -1.29 26.71 -19.42
C LEU A 259 -0.29 25.68 -18.89
N GLU A 260 -0.57 25.10 -17.71
CA GLU A 260 0.23 24.02 -17.12
C GLU A 260 0.23 22.75 -17.99
N ARG A 261 -0.94 22.34 -18.49
CA ARG A 261 -1.08 21.19 -19.39
C ARG A 261 -0.31 21.42 -20.70
N GLN A 262 -0.43 22.58 -21.32
CA GLN A 262 0.28 22.91 -22.55
C GLN A 262 1.80 22.95 -22.33
N LYS A 263 2.25 23.62 -21.26
CA LYS A 263 3.67 23.67 -20.89
C LYS A 263 4.25 22.28 -20.68
N THR A 264 3.46 21.38 -20.10
CA THR A 264 3.94 20.02 -19.84
C THR A 264 3.93 19.13 -21.07
N ALA A 265 2.87 19.19 -21.88
CA ALA A 265 2.82 18.51 -23.17
C ALA A 265 4.00 18.92 -24.08
N GLU A 266 4.40 20.19 -24.06
CA GLU A 266 5.55 20.66 -24.82
C GLU A 266 6.87 20.07 -24.30
N LYS A 267 7.08 20.03 -22.97
CA LYS A 267 8.26 19.38 -22.38
C LYS A 267 8.33 17.89 -22.73
N GLU A 268 7.20 17.19 -22.67
CA GLU A 268 7.08 15.78 -23.03
C GLU A 268 7.42 15.55 -24.51
N ARG A 269 6.89 16.41 -25.40
CA ARG A 269 7.19 16.37 -26.83
C ARG A 269 8.68 16.59 -27.10
N LEU A 270 9.29 17.60 -26.46
CA LEU A 270 10.72 17.89 -26.60
C LEU A 270 11.59 16.73 -26.09
N PHE A 271 11.24 16.15 -24.93
CA PHE A 271 11.96 14.99 -24.40
C PHE A 271 11.82 13.76 -25.30
N LEU A 272 10.65 13.53 -25.90
CA LEU A 272 10.45 12.43 -26.84
C LEU A 272 11.31 12.59 -28.10
N VAL A 273 11.41 13.80 -28.64
CA VAL A 273 12.29 14.10 -29.79
C VAL A 273 13.75 13.87 -29.39
N TYR A 274 14.17 14.40 -28.24
CA TYR A 274 15.51 14.19 -27.68
C TYR A 274 15.82 12.69 -27.49
N ALA A 275 14.91 11.93 -26.88
CA ALA A 275 15.08 10.51 -26.62
C ALA A 275 15.21 9.70 -27.92
N LYS A 276 14.45 10.05 -28.96
CA LYS A 276 14.57 9.43 -30.28
C LYS A 276 15.93 9.68 -30.91
N GLN A 277 16.41 10.93 -30.88
CA GLN A 277 17.74 11.26 -31.39
C GLN A 277 18.83 10.53 -30.60
N TRP A 278 18.76 10.61 -29.27
CA TRP A 278 19.71 9.93 -28.38
C TRP A 278 19.74 8.41 -28.62
N TRP A 279 18.60 7.79 -28.90
CA TRP A 279 18.49 6.37 -29.24
C TRP A 279 19.14 6.05 -30.59
N GLN A 280 18.93 6.87 -31.62
CA GLN A 280 19.59 6.72 -32.91
C GLN A 280 21.12 6.77 -32.75
N GLU A 281 21.63 7.79 -32.05
CA GLU A 281 23.06 7.90 -31.75
C GLU A 281 23.58 6.70 -30.95
N PHE A 282 22.79 6.13 -30.03
CA PHE A 282 23.19 4.92 -29.31
C PHE A 282 23.34 3.72 -30.25
N LEU A 283 22.42 3.54 -31.20
CA LEU A 283 22.45 2.46 -32.17
C LEU A 283 23.60 2.60 -33.18
N GLU A 284 24.00 3.82 -33.52
CA GLU A 284 25.11 4.11 -34.43
C GLU A 284 26.49 3.73 -33.85
N ILE A 285 26.61 3.61 -32.52
CA ILE A 285 27.89 3.26 -31.88
C ILE A 285 28.36 1.86 -32.32
N ARG A 286 27.48 0.85 -32.27
CA ARG A 286 27.79 -0.56 -32.63
C ARG A 286 26.52 -1.30 -33.09
N PRO A 287 26.61 -2.19 -34.10
CA PRO A 287 25.47 -3.00 -34.54
C PRO A 287 24.83 -3.87 -33.44
N SER A 288 25.62 -4.39 -32.49
CA SER A 288 25.14 -5.20 -31.36
C SER A 288 24.21 -4.44 -30.41
N HIS A 289 24.12 -3.12 -30.51
CA HIS A 289 23.25 -2.31 -29.66
C HIS A 289 21.76 -2.53 -29.97
N GLN A 290 21.41 -3.02 -31.16
CA GLN A 290 20.03 -3.32 -31.53
C GLN A 290 19.41 -4.44 -30.67
N SER A 291 20.23 -5.34 -30.12
CA SER A 291 19.78 -6.44 -29.25
C SER A 291 19.90 -6.14 -27.76
N LYS A 292 20.48 -4.98 -27.36
CA LYS A 292 20.66 -4.62 -25.96
C LYS A 292 19.34 -4.14 -25.36
N LEU A 293 19.04 -4.58 -24.14
CA LEU A 293 17.83 -4.19 -23.40
C LEU A 293 17.98 -2.80 -22.76
N VAL A 294 17.65 -1.76 -23.52
CA VAL A 294 17.64 -0.36 -23.05
C VAL A 294 16.20 0.14 -22.98
N LYS A 295 15.73 0.44 -21.76
CA LYS A 295 14.35 0.82 -21.48
C LYS A 295 14.25 2.30 -21.13
N ILE A 296 13.89 3.15 -22.09
CA ILE A 296 13.74 4.59 -21.86
C ILE A 296 12.35 4.93 -21.30
N PHE A 297 11.31 4.28 -21.83
CA PHE A 297 9.91 4.49 -21.46
C PHE A 297 9.27 3.18 -20.99
N ALA A 298 8.38 3.28 -20.01
CA ALA A 298 7.53 2.19 -19.53
C ALA A 298 6.07 2.67 -19.40
N GLN A 299 5.12 1.76 -19.65
CA GLN A 299 3.69 2.07 -19.57
C GLN A 299 3.21 1.90 -18.13
N ASP A 300 2.50 2.91 -17.61
CA ASP A 300 1.91 2.87 -16.27
C ASP A 300 0.62 2.04 -16.22
N GLU A 301 0.00 1.92 -15.04
CA GLU A 301 -1.25 1.18 -14.87
C GLU A 301 -2.43 1.74 -15.67
N ASN A 302 -2.36 3.01 -16.08
CA ASN A 302 -3.38 3.71 -16.87
C ASN A 302 -3.08 3.72 -18.38
N GLY A 303 -2.05 2.97 -18.82
CA GLY A 303 -1.68 2.91 -20.22
C GLY A 303 -0.84 4.09 -20.72
N VAL A 304 -0.36 4.97 -19.83
CA VAL A 304 0.44 6.15 -20.18
C VAL A 304 1.92 5.81 -20.24
N ASN A 305 2.58 6.17 -21.34
CA ASN A 305 4.04 6.01 -21.46
C ASN A 305 4.78 7.05 -20.62
N ARG A 306 5.57 6.59 -19.66
CA ARG A 306 6.37 7.42 -18.76
C ARG A 306 7.85 7.11 -18.87
N PRO A 307 8.75 8.11 -18.75
CA PRO A 307 10.17 7.85 -18.63
C PRO A 307 10.47 6.97 -17.40
N VAL A 308 11.33 5.96 -17.53
CA VAL A 308 11.61 5.02 -16.43
C VAL A 308 12.17 5.71 -15.18
N CYS A 309 12.93 6.81 -15.36
CA CYS A 309 13.47 7.61 -14.26
C CYS A 309 12.39 8.23 -13.37
N SER A 310 11.15 8.37 -13.86
CA SER A 310 10.04 8.93 -13.08
C SER A 310 9.49 7.98 -12.00
N TYR A 311 9.78 6.67 -12.11
CA TYR A 311 9.37 5.64 -11.15
C TYR A 311 10.30 5.56 -9.92
N VAL A 312 11.47 6.19 -9.99
CA VAL A 312 12.44 6.22 -8.90
C VAL A 312 12.46 7.61 -8.31
N ARG A 313 12.34 7.73 -6.98
CA ARG A 313 12.53 8.97 -6.24
C ARG A 313 13.16 8.68 -4.89
N VAL A 314 13.76 9.67 -4.25
CA VAL A 314 14.28 9.49 -2.90
C VAL A 314 13.11 9.23 -1.93
N LEU A 315 13.07 8.05 -1.31
CA LEU A 315 12.03 7.67 -0.35
C LEU A 315 12.64 7.41 1.02
N ARG A 316 12.29 8.25 1.99
CA ARG A 316 12.71 8.08 3.39
C ARG A 316 11.62 7.36 4.17
N ALA A 317 11.96 6.21 4.76
CA ALA A 317 11.02 5.39 5.54
C ALA A 317 10.79 5.89 6.98
N GLY A 318 11.33 7.05 7.35
CA GLY A 318 11.25 7.57 8.72
C GLY A 318 11.84 6.59 9.73
N ARG A 319 11.10 6.30 10.80
CA ARG A 319 11.47 5.31 11.83
C ARG A 319 10.91 3.90 11.56
N LEU A 320 10.31 3.67 10.38
CA LEU A 320 9.69 2.39 10.06
C LEU A 320 10.70 1.35 9.55
N LEU A 321 11.81 1.81 8.97
CA LEU A 321 12.92 0.97 8.50
C LEU A 321 14.23 1.61 8.98
N GLU A 322 15.03 0.83 9.70
CA GLU A 322 16.24 1.28 10.39
C GLU A 322 17.50 1.15 9.54
N SER A 323 17.48 0.27 8.53
CA SER A 323 18.66 0.02 7.69
C SER A 323 18.34 -0.30 6.23
N PRO A 324 19.30 -0.11 5.30
CA PRO A 324 19.17 -0.53 3.91
C PRO A 324 18.85 -2.02 3.74
N ARG A 325 19.38 -2.88 4.62
CA ARG A 325 19.12 -4.33 4.55
C ARG A 325 17.70 -4.67 5.02
N GLN A 326 17.22 -4.00 6.06
CA GLN A 326 15.82 -4.13 6.49
C GLN A 326 14.86 -3.60 5.41
N ALA A 327 15.24 -2.55 4.67
CA ALA A 327 14.46 -2.09 3.53
C ALA A 327 14.42 -3.13 2.40
N ALA A 328 15.54 -3.78 2.08
CA ALA A 328 15.54 -4.91 1.14
C ALA A 328 14.66 -6.06 1.63
N ARG A 329 14.71 -6.38 2.94
CA ARG A 329 13.83 -7.37 3.56
C ARG A 329 12.37 -7.00 3.42
N PHE A 330 11.99 -5.76 3.75
CA PHE A 330 10.62 -5.25 3.57
C PHE A 330 10.13 -5.44 2.12
N VAL A 331 10.91 -5.00 1.13
CA VAL A 331 10.52 -5.13 -0.28
C VAL A 331 10.35 -6.60 -0.68
N SER A 332 11.20 -7.50 -0.17
CA SER A 332 11.08 -8.95 -0.43
C SER A 332 9.83 -9.60 0.17
N LEU A 333 9.13 -8.91 1.07
CA LEU A 333 7.90 -9.40 1.70
C LEU A 333 6.63 -9.01 0.94
N LEU A 334 6.74 -8.07 -0.01
CA LEU A 334 5.66 -7.78 -0.95
C LEU A 334 5.53 -8.97 -1.92
N ALA A 335 4.31 -9.36 -2.26
CA ALA A 335 4.12 -10.58 -3.03
C ALA A 335 4.49 -10.37 -4.50
N GLN A 336 5.13 -11.38 -5.11
CA GLN A 336 5.40 -11.35 -6.54
C GLN A 336 4.12 -11.69 -7.33
N GLU A 337 3.75 -10.81 -8.25
CA GLU A 337 2.69 -11.05 -9.22
C GLU A 337 3.25 -10.88 -10.63
N ARG A 338 3.11 -11.91 -11.44
CA ARG A 338 3.45 -11.82 -12.86
C ARG A 338 2.20 -11.37 -13.60
N ALA A 339 2.34 -10.34 -14.45
CA ALA A 339 1.25 -9.84 -15.27
C ALA A 339 0.53 -11.01 -15.99
N PRO A 340 -0.80 -11.14 -15.84
CA PRO A 340 -1.55 -12.20 -16.47
C PRO A 340 -1.47 -12.07 -18.00
N VAL A 341 -1.30 -13.21 -18.68
CA VAL A 341 -1.34 -13.26 -20.14
C VAL A 341 -2.74 -13.70 -20.55
N VAL A 342 -3.52 -12.79 -21.10
CA VAL A 342 -4.83 -13.12 -21.68
C VAL A 342 -4.61 -13.56 -23.14
N GLY A 343 -5.11 -14.75 -23.51
CA GLY A 343 -5.18 -15.17 -24.91
C GLY A 343 -3.85 -15.58 -25.57
N GLY A 344 -2.83 -15.97 -24.81
CA GLY A 344 -1.54 -16.43 -25.38
C GLY A 344 -0.70 -15.34 -26.05
N GLY A 345 -1.06 -14.06 -25.86
CA GLY A 345 -0.32 -12.91 -26.36
C GLY A 345 1.04 -12.70 -25.67
N VAL A 346 1.85 -11.80 -26.23
CA VAL A 346 3.10 -11.37 -25.60
C VAL A 346 2.77 -10.67 -24.27
N ARG A 347 3.46 -11.06 -23.20
CA ARG A 347 3.31 -10.46 -21.87
C ARG A 347 3.42 -8.93 -21.97
N GLN A 348 2.39 -8.22 -21.54
CA GLN A 348 2.43 -6.76 -21.47
C GLN A 348 3.07 -6.37 -20.13
N GLU A 349 4.25 -5.77 -20.21
CA GLU A 349 4.97 -5.19 -19.08
C GLU A 349 4.24 -3.91 -18.64
N GLN A 350 3.87 -3.82 -17.36
CA GLN A 350 3.14 -2.69 -16.79
C GLN A 350 3.83 -2.28 -15.49
N TRP A 351 4.31 -1.03 -15.43
CA TRP A 351 4.98 -0.50 -14.25
C TRP A 351 3.95 0.24 -13.41
N CYS A 352 3.75 -0.15 -12.16
CA CYS A 352 2.77 0.50 -11.31
C CYS A 352 3.35 1.79 -10.73
N SER A 353 2.50 2.80 -10.59
CA SER A 353 2.81 3.92 -9.69
C SER A 353 3.08 3.40 -8.27
N MET A 354 3.96 4.09 -7.53
CA MET A 354 4.34 3.65 -6.17
C MET A 354 3.13 3.49 -5.25
N THR A 355 2.15 4.39 -5.33
CA THR A 355 0.92 4.29 -4.53
C THR A 355 0.12 3.04 -4.91
N ALA A 356 -0.06 2.78 -6.21
CA ALA A 356 -0.80 1.61 -6.68
C ALA A 356 -0.11 0.31 -6.22
N PHE A 357 1.22 0.23 -6.38
CA PHE A 357 2.01 -0.92 -5.94
C PHE A 357 1.91 -1.16 -4.43
N LEU A 358 2.13 -0.13 -3.60
CA LEU A 358 2.05 -0.25 -2.14
C LEU A 358 0.63 -0.62 -1.66
N CYS A 359 -0.42 -0.05 -2.26
CA CYS A 359 -1.79 -0.38 -1.90
C CYS A 359 -2.19 -1.79 -2.36
N ARG A 360 -1.65 -2.26 -3.50
CA ARG A 360 -1.86 -3.64 -3.98
C ARG A 360 -1.07 -4.65 -3.14
N ASN A 361 0.06 -4.27 -2.56
CA ASN A 361 0.98 -5.14 -1.81
C ASN A 361 1.50 -6.34 -2.64
N LYS A 362 1.53 -6.18 -3.97
CA LYS A 362 2.08 -7.14 -4.92
C LYS A 362 2.36 -6.50 -6.27
N GLY A 363 3.34 -7.04 -6.98
CA GLY A 363 3.86 -6.46 -8.22
C GLY A 363 4.94 -7.32 -8.87
N ASP A 364 5.48 -6.84 -9.98
CA ASP A 364 6.54 -7.53 -10.74
C ASP A 364 7.96 -7.11 -10.29
N CYS A 365 9.01 -7.52 -11.01
CA CYS A 365 10.38 -7.22 -10.56
C CYS A 365 10.73 -5.74 -10.73
N GLU A 366 10.11 -5.08 -11.70
CA GLU A 366 10.23 -3.67 -12.00
C GLU A 366 9.66 -2.82 -10.85
N ASP A 367 8.44 -3.14 -10.39
CA ASP A 367 7.80 -2.51 -9.23
C ASP A 367 8.67 -2.65 -7.96
N HIS A 368 9.17 -3.85 -7.69
CA HIS A 368 9.99 -4.11 -6.50
C HIS A 368 11.37 -3.41 -6.59
N ALA A 369 12.00 -3.41 -7.76
CA ALA A 369 13.30 -2.76 -7.95
C ALA A 369 13.21 -1.24 -7.84
N THR A 370 12.16 -0.62 -8.37
CA THR A 370 11.96 0.84 -8.28
C THR A 370 11.70 1.28 -6.83
N LEU A 371 10.91 0.53 -6.05
CA LEU A 371 10.73 0.78 -4.61
C LEU A 371 12.03 0.60 -3.84
N LEU A 372 12.75 -0.50 -4.05
CA LEU A 372 14.01 -0.76 -3.36
C LEU A 372 15.05 0.32 -3.66
N CYS A 373 15.25 0.68 -4.93
CA CYS A 373 16.15 1.75 -5.34
C CYS A 373 15.78 3.08 -4.65
N SER A 374 14.48 3.41 -4.63
CA SER A 374 13.96 4.61 -3.96
C SER A 374 14.27 4.65 -2.46
N LEU A 375 14.15 3.51 -1.77
CA LEU A 375 14.50 3.38 -0.35
C LEU A 375 16.01 3.48 -0.10
N LEU A 376 16.84 2.81 -0.91
CA LEU A 376 18.30 2.85 -0.77
C LEU A 376 18.84 4.28 -1.00
N LEU A 377 18.28 5.00 -1.97
CA LEU A 377 18.54 6.44 -2.16
C LEU A 377 18.12 7.25 -0.92
N GLY A 378 17.03 6.89 -0.27
CA GLY A 378 16.58 7.48 0.99
C GLY A 378 17.58 7.34 2.15
N PHE A 379 18.32 6.24 2.18
CA PHE A 379 19.45 6.00 3.11
C PHE A 379 20.76 6.65 2.63
N GLY A 380 20.76 7.35 1.50
CA GLY A 380 21.94 8.05 0.97
C GLY A 380 22.91 7.18 0.18
N LEU A 381 22.52 5.96 -0.21
CA LEU A 381 23.35 5.12 -1.09
C LEU A 381 23.23 5.58 -2.54
N ASP A 382 24.32 5.47 -3.31
CA ASP A 382 24.29 5.72 -4.76
C ASP A 382 23.68 4.52 -5.48
N ALA A 383 22.35 4.47 -5.51
CA ALA A 383 21.57 3.35 -6.01
C ALA A 383 21.01 3.60 -7.42
N TYR A 384 20.94 2.52 -8.20
CA TYR A 384 20.42 2.50 -9.56
C TYR A 384 19.58 1.25 -9.79
N VAL A 385 18.54 1.40 -10.60
CA VAL A 385 17.82 0.27 -11.20
C VAL A 385 18.60 -0.20 -12.42
N CYS A 386 18.83 -1.51 -12.53
CA CYS A 386 19.51 -2.17 -13.63
C CYS A 386 18.49 -2.90 -14.51
N VAL A 387 18.58 -2.74 -15.82
CA VAL A 387 17.74 -3.44 -16.80
C VAL A 387 18.60 -4.32 -17.68
N GLY A 388 18.26 -5.61 -17.74
CA GLY A 388 19.04 -6.59 -18.47
C GLY A 388 18.40 -7.97 -18.47
N THR A 389 19.20 -9.02 -18.41
CA THR A 389 18.70 -10.40 -18.39
C THR A 389 19.23 -11.24 -17.24
N LYS A 390 18.44 -12.23 -16.84
CA LYS A 390 18.86 -13.37 -15.99
C LYS A 390 19.22 -14.58 -16.85
N ALA A 391 19.52 -15.70 -16.20
CA ALA A 391 19.67 -17.01 -16.85
C ALA A 391 18.56 -17.28 -17.87
N LYS A 392 18.90 -17.96 -18.97
CA LYS A 392 18.02 -18.20 -20.13
C LYS A 392 17.55 -16.93 -20.85
N ASN A 393 18.30 -15.84 -20.76
CA ASN A 393 18.03 -14.56 -21.43
C ASN A 393 16.65 -13.96 -21.10
N ILE A 394 16.12 -14.25 -19.90
CA ILE A 394 14.84 -13.71 -19.44
C ILE A 394 15.06 -12.24 -19.03
N PRO A 395 14.32 -11.27 -19.62
CA PRO A 395 14.37 -9.87 -19.18
C PRO A 395 14.11 -9.75 -17.69
N TYR A 396 14.93 -8.95 -17.02
CA TYR A 396 14.85 -8.77 -15.59
C TYR A 396 15.39 -7.41 -15.15
N THR A 397 14.79 -6.90 -14.08
CA THR A 397 15.18 -5.65 -13.43
C THR A 397 15.61 -5.94 -12.00
N TRP A 398 16.76 -5.40 -11.59
CA TRP A 398 17.28 -5.50 -10.23
C TRP A 398 17.87 -4.16 -9.77
N VAL A 399 18.41 -4.09 -8.55
CA VAL A 399 19.01 -2.86 -8.02
C VAL A 399 20.50 -3.05 -7.80
N MET A 400 21.29 -2.03 -8.10
CA MET A 400 22.70 -1.97 -7.73
C MET A 400 22.98 -0.73 -6.88
N THR A 401 24.03 -0.81 -6.07
CA THR A 401 24.61 0.34 -5.37
C THR A 401 26.09 0.43 -5.64
N CYS A 402 26.58 1.64 -5.88
CA CYS A 402 27.99 1.95 -6.01
C CYS A 402 28.53 2.45 -4.66
N GLY A 403 29.52 1.75 -4.12
CA GLY A 403 30.27 2.18 -2.94
C GLY A 403 31.22 3.33 -3.29
N THR A 404 31.59 4.12 -2.30
CA THR A 404 32.57 5.21 -2.45
C THR A 404 33.98 4.69 -2.79
N ASP A 405 34.24 3.43 -2.47
CA ASP A 405 35.45 2.66 -2.81
C ASP A 405 35.39 2.05 -4.23
N GLY A 406 34.34 2.33 -5.00
CA GLY A 406 34.09 1.73 -6.31
C GLY A 406 33.51 0.31 -6.25
N SER A 407 33.22 -0.23 -5.06
CA SER A 407 32.61 -1.55 -4.95
C SER A 407 31.18 -1.55 -5.47
N ILE A 408 30.84 -2.58 -6.25
CA ILE A 408 29.49 -2.74 -6.80
C ILE A 408 28.76 -3.83 -6.03
N THR A 409 27.58 -3.50 -5.50
CA THR A 409 26.72 -4.48 -4.83
C THR A 409 25.40 -4.59 -5.57
N PHE A 410 25.03 -5.80 -5.98
CA PHE A 410 23.71 -6.10 -6.53
C PHE A 410 22.76 -6.54 -5.41
N TRP A 411 21.51 -6.13 -5.53
CA TRP A 411 20.43 -6.40 -4.59
C TRP A 411 19.29 -7.11 -5.33
N GLU A 412 18.92 -8.30 -4.85
CA GLU A 412 17.77 -9.05 -5.35
C GLU A 412 16.51 -8.62 -4.61
N SER A 413 15.56 -8.05 -5.34
CA SER A 413 14.39 -7.40 -4.77
C SER A 413 13.38 -8.40 -4.16
N PHE A 414 13.28 -9.62 -4.69
CA PHE A 414 12.37 -10.65 -4.15
C PHE A 414 12.91 -11.46 -2.98
N THR A 415 14.21 -11.41 -2.72
CA THR A 415 14.84 -12.28 -1.70
C THR A 415 15.66 -11.52 -0.68
N ALA A 416 15.86 -10.21 -0.89
CA ALA A 416 16.75 -9.35 -0.12
C ALA A 416 18.23 -9.76 -0.15
N HIS A 417 18.62 -10.75 -0.97
CA HIS A 417 20.02 -11.16 -1.08
C HIS A 417 20.86 -10.06 -1.71
N ARG A 418 22.08 -9.96 -1.21
CA ARG A 418 23.12 -9.09 -1.75
C ARG A 418 24.24 -9.91 -2.35
N TYR A 419 24.73 -9.43 -3.48
CA TYR A 419 25.87 -9.99 -4.17
C TYR A 419 26.90 -8.89 -4.35
N LEU A 420 28.06 -9.04 -3.70
CA LEU A 420 29.21 -8.20 -4.01
C LEU A 420 29.73 -8.61 -5.38
N HIS A 421 29.63 -7.72 -6.36
CA HIS A 421 30.07 -7.97 -7.72
C HIS A 421 31.59 -7.82 -7.80
N ARG A 422 32.23 -8.81 -8.42
CA ARG A 422 33.66 -8.79 -8.74
C ARG A 422 33.78 -9.04 -10.24
N PRO A 423 34.21 -8.04 -11.02
CA PRO A 423 34.32 -8.21 -12.46
C PRO A 423 35.42 -9.23 -12.79
N ILE A 424 35.21 -9.96 -13.88
CA ILE A 424 36.22 -10.82 -14.49
C ILE A 424 37.13 -9.90 -15.31
N ASP A 425 38.44 -10.03 -15.09
CA ASP A 425 39.44 -9.33 -15.88
C ASP A 425 39.94 -10.27 -16.99
N PRO A 426 39.52 -10.06 -18.26
CA PRO A 426 39.94 -10.91 -19.36
C PRO A 426 41.44 -10.80 -19.67
N GLU A 427 42.10 -9.72 -19.24
CA GLU A 427 43.53 -9.47 -19.47
C GLU A 427 44.41 -9.98 -18.32
N ALA A 428 43.82 -10.50 -17.25
CA ALA A 428 44.59 -11.00 -16.11
C ALA A 428 45.38 -12.27 -16.48
N PRO A 429 46.58 -12.46 -15.90
CA PRO A 429 47.40 -13.65 -16.16
C PRO A 429 46.64 -14.96 -15.89
N PRO A 430 46.85 -16.03 -16.69
CA PRO A 430 46.09 -17.29 -16.59
C PRO A 430 46.13 -17.96 -15.20
N MET A 431 47.16 -17.65 -14.41
CA MET A 431 47.34 -18.19 -13.06
C MET A 431 46.52 -17.45 -11.99
N VAL A 432 45.91 -16.31 -12.31
CA VAL A 432 45.07 -15.55 -11.38
C VAL A 432 43.66 -16.17 -11.35
N PRO A 433 43.18 -16.67 -10.20
CA PRO A 433 41.84 -17.22 -10.09
C PRO A 433 40.80 -16.14 -10.39
N GLN A 434 40.02 -16.34 -11.44
CA GLN A 434 38.91 -15.45 -11.78
C GLN A 434 37.77 -15.60 -10.78
N PRO A 435 37.09 -14.51 -10.41
CA PRO A 435 35.94 -14.56 -9.52
C PRO A 435 34.80 -15.33 -10.19
N LYS A 436 34.19 -16.27 -9.45
CA LYS A 436 32.96 -16.94 -9.91
C LYS A 436 31.75 -16.04 -9.60
N PRO A 437 30.87 -15.77 -10.58
CA PRO A 437 29.65 -15.02 -10.33
C PRO A 437 28.79 -15.70 -9.27
N THR A 438 28.42 -14.94 -8.23
CA THR A 438 27.54 -15.42 -7.15
C THR A 438 26.05 -15.14 -7.44
N HIS A 439 25.77 -14.42 -8.53
CA HIS A 439 24.45 -13.99 -8.95
C HIS A 439 24.04 -14.60 -10.29
N THR A 440 22.75 -14.50 -10.64
CA THR A 440 22.19 -15.08 -11.87
C THR A 440 22.06 -14.10 -13.04
N TYR A 441 22.43 -12.82 -12.85
CA TYR A 441 22.36 -11.78 -13.88
C TYR A 441 23.39 -12.04 -14.99
N ARG A 442 22.96 -11.88 -16.24
CA ARG A 442 23.74 -12.23 -17.44
C ARG A 442 24.13 -11.01 -18.25
N THR A 443 23.16 -10.22 -18.70
CA THR A 443 23.42 -9.00 -19.47
C THR A 443 22.89 -7.76 -18.77
N LEU A 444 23.48 -6.60 -19.07
CA LEU A 444 23.10 -5.28 -18.57
C LEU A 444 23.07 -4.27 -19.72
N GLY A 445 21.87 -3.82 -20.08
CA GLY A 445 21.68 -2.87 -21.18
C GLY A 445 21.67 -1.42 -20.72
N CYS A 446 20.99 -1.11 -19.61
CA CYS A 446 20.99 0.24 -19.05
C CYS A 446 20.82 0.27 -17.53
N VAL A 447 21.19 1.40 -16.94
CA VAL A 447 21.02 1.70 -15.52
C VAL A 447 20.44 3.10 -15.36
N PHE A 448 19.56 3.27 -14.38
CA PHE A 448 18.94 4.57 -14.15
C PHE A 448 18.54 4.79 -12.70
N ASN A 449 18.37 6.06 -12.33
CA ASN A 449 17.74 6.46 -11.08
C ASN A 449 16.93 7.75 -11.32
N HIS A 450 16.53 8.42 -10.24
CA HIS A 450 15.75 9.67 -10.30
C HIS A 450 16.46 10.87 -10.98
N LYS A 451 17.76 10.78 -11.27
CA LYS A 451 18.57 11.86 -11.87
C LYS A 451 19.23 11.46 -13.19
N LYS A 452 19.74 10.23 -13.27
CA LYS A 452 20.62 9.77 -14.35
C LYS A 452 19.98 8.61 -15.10
N PHE A 453 20.20 8.60 -16.42
CA PHE A 453 19.93 7.47 -17.30
C PHE A 453 21.19 7.18 -18.11
N LEU A 454 21.68 5.95 -18.05
CA LEU A 454 22.95 5.53 -18.63
C LEU A 454 22.74 4.20 -19.37
N ALA A 455 23.09 4.14 -20.66
CA ALA A 455 23.11 2.89 -21.40
C ALA A 455 24.53 2.36 -21.58
N ASN A 456 24.64 1.04 -21.53
CA ASN A 456 25.90 0.33 -21.65
C ASN A 456 26.39 0.32 -23.10
N CYS A 457 27.44 1.07 -23.39
CA CYS A 457 28.08 1.18 -24.71
C CYS A 457 29.35 0.34 -24.84
N GLN A 458 29.68 -0.46 -23.81
CA GLN A 458 30.82 -1.37 -23.85
C GLN A 458 30.66 -2.44 -24.95
N PRO A 459 31.77 -3.04 -25.42
CA PRO A 459 31.75 -4.09 -26.44
C PRO A 459 30.84 -5.28 -26.10
N SER A 460 30.84 -5.67 -24.82
CA SER A 460 29.98 -6.71 -24.28
C SER A 460 28.98 -6.10 -23.29
N ASP A 461 27.76 -6.62 -23.28
CA ASP A 461 26.77 -6.32 -22.25
C ASP A 461 26.77 -7.35 -21.11
N ALA A 462 27.69 -8.32 -21.11
CA ALA A 462 27.81 -9.30 -20.05
C ALA A 462 28.13 -8.62 -18.71
N VAL A 463 27.32 -8.90 -17.69
CA VAL A 463 27.45 -8.31 -16.34
C VAL A 463 28.82 -8.64 -15.73
N GLU A 464 29.33 -9.85 -15.96
CA GLU A 464 30.61 -10.30 -15.40
C GLU A 464 31.83 -9.56 -15.96
N LEU A 465 31.72 -8.98 -17.16
CA LEU A 465 32.78 -8.20 -17.81
C LEU A 465 32.55 -6.68 -17.70
N CYS A 466 31.42 -6.27 -17.14
CA CYS A 466 30.98 -4.89 -17.18
C CYS A 466 31.82 -4.02 -16.25
N VAL A 467 32.37 -2.92 -16.77
CA VAL A 467 33.05 -1.92 -15.96
C VAL A 467 32.07 -0.80 -15.59
N PHE A 468 31.84 -0.62 -14.30
CA PHE A 468 30.86 0.31 -13.74
C PHE A 468 31.46 1.71 -13.48
N ASP A 469 32.19 2.24 -14.46
CA ASP A 469 32.67 3.62 -14.42
C ASP A 469 31.74 4.53 -15.21
N PHE A 470 30.78 5.16 -14.51
CA PHE A 470 29.80 6.05 -15.14
C PHE A 470 30.36 7.41 -15.54
N THR A 471 31.63 7.70 -15.24
CA THR A 471 32.29 8.93 -15.70
C THR A 471 32.86 8.80 -17.11
N ASP A 472 33.10 7.56 -17.55
CA ASP A 472 33.63 7.26 -18.88
C ASP A 472 32.52 7.17 -19.93
N GLY A 473 32.39 8.24 -20.72
CA GLY A 473 31.43 8.34 -21.82
C GLY A 473 31.65 7.33 -22.96
N SER A 474 32.83 6.70 -23.05
CA SER A 474 33.10 5.63 -24.02
C SER A 474 32.47 4.30 -23.61
N ARG A 475 32.20 4.13 -22.31
CA ARG A 475 31.58 2.92 -21.73
C ARG A 475 30.10 3.10 -21.46
N TRP A 476 29.69 4.29 -21.06
CA TRP A 476 28.31 4.60 -20.71
C TRP A 476 27.83 5.84 -21.43
N LYS A 477 26.86 5.69 -22.34
CA LYS A 477 26.18 6.86 -22.93
C LYS A 477 25.13 7.36 -21.94
N ALA A 478 25.32 8.56 -21.43
CA ALA A 478 24.37 9.22 -20.55
C ALA A 478 23.33 10.02 -21.35
N MET A 479 22.12 10.14 -20.82
CA MET A 479 21.23 11.24 -21.19
C MET A 479 21.59 12.51 -20.42
N SER A 480 21.22 13.67 -20.97
CA SER A 480 21.31 14.94 -20.26
C SER A 480 20.46 14.90 -18.99
N GLU A 481 21.07 15.21 -17.85
CA GLU A 481 20.36 15.30 -16.57
C GLU A 481 19.25 16.37 -16.61
N GLU A 482 19.45 17.45 -17.36
CA GLU A 482 18.44 18.50 -17.53
C GLU A 482 17.23 18.00 -18.32
N ALA A 483 17.48 17.22 -19.38
CA ALA A 483 16.41 16.59 -20.16
C ALA A 483 15.61 15.61 -19.29
N VAL A 484 16.27 14.74 -18.53
CA VAL A 484 15.61 13.80 -17.61
C VAL A 484 14.83 14.55 -16.53
N ARG A 485 15.43 15.58 -15.92
CA ARG A 485 14.80 16.40 -14.88
C ARG A 485 13.57 17.15 -15.39
N SER A 486 13.57 17.57 -16.65
CA SER A 486 12.45 18.32 -17.26
C SER A 486 11.13 17.55 -17.25
N VAL A 487 11.19 16.21 -17.34
CA VAL A 487 10.02 15.31 -17.37
C VAL A 487 9.80 14.55 -16.06
N CYS A 488 10.83 14.37 -15.22
CA CYS A 488 10.72 13.64 -13.95
C CYS A 488 10.42 14.52 -12.73
N ALA A 489 10.55 15.85 -12.86
CA ALA A 489 10.29 16.79 -11.77
C ALA A 489 8.82 16.74 -11.28
N PRO A 490 8.57 16.88 -9.95
CA PRO A 490 7.22 17.01 -9.41
C PRO A 490 6.43 18.12 -10.10
N GLY A 491 5.16 17.85 -10.41
CA GLY A 491 4.28 18.78 -11.14
C GLY A 491 4.28 18.66 -12.66
N SER A 492 5.04 17.71 -13.23
CA SER A 492 4.88 17.30 -14.64
C SER A 492 3.82 16.19 -14.76
N THR A 493 2.86 16.30 -15.68
CA THR A 493 1.86 15.28 -16.06
C THR A 493 2.47 13.93 -16.45
N SER A 494 3.68 13.91 -17.03
CA SER A 494 4.45 12.70 -17.30
C SER A 494 5.15 12.14 -16.07
N SER A 495 5.37 12.95 -15.04
CA SER A 495 5.90 12.46 -13.77
C SER A 495 4.78 11.80 -12.98
N LEU A 496 5.12 10.68 -12.35
CA LEU A 496 4.25 10.11 -11.33
C LEU A 496 4.07 11.11 -10.17
N PRO A 497 2.97 10.99 -9.39
CA PRO A 497 2.79 11.76 -8.17
C PRO A 497 4.01 11.68 -7.24
N PRO A 498 4.15 12.63 -6.30
CA PRO A 498 5.10 12.50 -5.18
C PRO A 498 5.12 11.08 -4.61
N THR A 499 6.27 10.63 -4.13
CA THR A 499 6.35 9.30 -3.52
C THR A 499 5.50 9.27 -2.26
N PRO A 500 4.55 8.33 -2.15
CA PRO A 500 3.73 8.19 -0.96
C PRO A 500 4.60 7.90 0.27
N PRO A 501 4.32 8.51 1.44
CA PRO A 501 4.94 8.07 2.68
C PRO A 501 4.52 6.63 2.98
N LEU A 502 5.43 5.87 3.58
CA LEU A 502 5.12 4.53 4.07
C LEU A 502 4.17 4.61 5.26
N CYS A 503 3.16 3.75 5.27
CA CYS A 503 2.22 3.60 6.37
C CYS A 503 2.78 2.63 7.41
N SER A 504 2.58 2.96 8.68
CA SER A 504 2.87 2.04 9.79
C SER A 504 2.06 0.76 9.66
N PRO A 505 2.59 -0.39 10.12
CA PRO A 505 1.83 -1.63 10.13
C PRO A 505 0.53 -1.47 10.93
N SER A 506 -0.57 -1.98 10.36
CA SER A 506 -1.88 -2.01 11.05
C SER A 506 -2.02 -3.17 12.04
N VAL A 507 -1.14 -4.17 11.93
CA VAL A 507 -1.20 -5.43 12.68
C VAL A 507 -0.29 -5.37 13.90
N VAL A 508 -0.82 -5.74 15.07
CA VAL A 508 -0.03 -5.95 16.28
C VAL A 508 0.66 -7.32 16.20
N PRO A 509 2.00 -7.39 16.12
CA PRO A 509 2.72 -8.64 15.85
C PRO A 509 2.44 -9.76 16.86
N ASN A 510 2.41 -9.42 18.16
CA ASN A 510 2.24 -10.40 19.23
C ASN A 510 0.84 -11.02 19.23
N GLU A 511 -0.20 -10.20 19.07
CA GLU A 511 -1.59 -10.68 19.00
C GLU A 511 -1.81 -11.55 17.78
N ALA A 512 -1.30 -11.11 16.61
CA ALA A 512 -1.39 -11.89 15.37
C ALA A 512 -0.63 -13.22 15.47
N SER A 513 0.51 -13.26 16.17
CA SER A 513 1.27 -14.49 16.41
C SER A 513 0.46 -15.48 17.26
N ASN A 514 -0.10 -15.01 18.38
CA ASN A 514 -0.88 -15.84 19.29
C ASN A 514 -2.15 -16.40 18.62
N GLN A 515 -2.86 -15.56 17.85
CA GLN A 515 -4.05 -15.98 17.13
C GLN A 515 -3.71 -17.07 16.09
N LEU A 516 -2.69 -16.83 15.26
CA LEU A 516 -2.31 -17.77 14.22
C LEU A 516 -1.76 -19.08 14.80
N GLU A 517 -1.06 -19.04 15.94
CA GLU A 517 -0.61 -20.22 16.66
C GLU A 517 -1.78 -21.08 17.16
N LEU A 518 -2.82 -20.46 17.71
CA LEU A 518 -4.02 -21.15 18.16
C LEU A 518 -4.74 -21.83 16.98
N GLU A 519 -4.90 -21.12 15.86
CA GLU A 519 -5.50 -21.66 14.65
C GLU A 519 -4.67 -22.85 14.09
N MET A 520 -3.34 -22.75 14.10
CA MET A 520 -2.45 -23.85 13.68
C MET A 520 -2.57 -25.07 14.59
N ARG A 521 -2.62 -24.86 15.91
CA ARG A 521 -2.83 -25.94 16.88
C ARG A 521 -4.15 -26.66 16.63
N TYR A 522 -5.23 -25.90 16.39
CA TYR A 522 -6.53 -26.47 16.06
C TYR A 522 -6.48 -27.32 14.79
N LEU A 523 -5.94 -26.77 13.69
CA LEU A 523 -5.85 -27.48 12.41
C LEU A 523 -5.01 -28.76 12.50
N LEU A 524 -3.89 -28.72 13.22
CA LEU A 524 -3.05 -29.89 13.43
C LEU A 524 -3.76 -30.96 14.27
N ALA A 525 -4.43 -30.55 15.35
CA ALA A 525 -5.14 -31.48 16.23
C ALA A 525 -6.31 -32.18 15.50
N GLU A 526 -7.06 -31.45 14.69
CA GLU A 526 -8.13 -32.01 13.83
C GLU A 526 -7.55 -33.00 12.81
N HIS A 527 -6.49 -32.61 12.09
CA HIS A 527 -5.86 -33.50 11.11
C HIS A 527 -5.34 -34.80 11.74
N ARG A 528 -4.75 -34.72 12.94
CA ARG A 528 -4.30 -35.91 13.68
C ARG A 528 -5.46 -36.77 14.16
N LYS A 529 -6.55 -36.16 14.60
CA LYS A 529 -7.77 -36.86 15.01
C LYS A 529 -8.37 -37.64 13.83
N ASP A 530 -8.38 -37.07 12.63
CA ASP A 530 -8.83 -37.77 11.41
C ASP A 530 -7.98 -39.01 11.08
N LEU A 531 -6.70 -38.99 11.47
CA LEU A 531 -5.77 -40.12 11.34
C LEU A 531 -5.81 -41.10 12.53
N GLY A 532 -6.70 -40.88 13.51
CA GLY A 532 -6.80 -41.68 14.72
C GLY A 532 -5.61 -41.51 15.69
N LEU A 533 -4.88 -40.39 15.60
CA LEU A 533 -3.71 -40.10 16.43
C LEU A 533 -4.07 -39.18 17.59
N ALA A 534 -3.58 -39.49 18.80
CA ALA A 534 -3.70 -38.60 19.95
C ALA A 534 -2.80 -37.38 19.79
N THR A 535 -3.26 -36.20 20.22
CA THR A 535 -2.49 -34.95 20.19
C THR A 535 -2.18 -34.51 21.60
N VAL A 536 -0.89 -34.40 21.93
CA VAL A 536 -0.42 -33.93 23.24
C VAL A 536 0.57 -32.80 23.03
N TRP A 537 0.24 -31.62 23.54
CA TRP A 537 1.05 -30.41 23.40
C TRP A 537 2.19 -30.34 24.42
N ASP A 538 3.31 -29.74 24.02
CA ASP A 538 4.42 -29.33 24.86
C ASP A 538 4.63 -27.82 24.73
N ASP A 539 4.07 -27.07 25.68
CA ASP A 539 4.14 -25.60 25.72
C ASP A 539 5.56 -25.09 26.00
N HIS A 540 6.35 -25.84 26.79
CA HIS A 540 7.73 -25.48 27.07
C HIS A 540 8.57 -25.59 25.79
N LEU A 541 8.46 -26.71 25.07
CA LEU A 541 9.13 -26.87 23.79
C LEU A 541 8.67 -25.82 22.79
N SER A 542 7.36 -25.53 22.70
CA SER A 542 6.81 -24.47 21.85
C SER A 542 7.45 -23.11 22.17
N TYR A 543 7.61 -22.78 23.46
CA TYR A 543 8.29 -21.56 23.87
C TYR A 543 9.76 -21.51 23.41
N LEU A 544 10.52 -22.61 23.52
CA LEU A 544 11.92 -22.68 23.09
C LEU A 544 12.09 -22.42 21.58
N LEU A 545 11.14 -22.84 20.74
CA LEU A 545 11.18 -22.58 19.30
C LEU A 545 11.17 -21.07 18.96
N SER A 546 10.74 -20.21 19.90
CA SER A 546 10.74 -18.75 19.70
C SER A 546 12.13 -18.21 19.35
N ALA A 547 13.19 -18.76 19.96
CA ALA A 547 14.56 -18.34 19.72
C ALA A 547 14.96 -18.57 18.25
N ALA A 548 14.71 -19.77 17.73
CA ALA A 548 14.98 -20.13 16.34
C ALA A 548 14.23 -19.23 15.34
N LEU A 549 12.93 -19.01 15.56
CA LEU A 549 12.14 -18.15 14.66
C LEU A 549 12.63 -16.69 14.65
N SER A 550 13.14 -16.21 15.78
CA SER A 550 13.75 -14.88 15.88
C SER A 550 15.06 -14.80 15.10
N ALA A 551 15.91 -15.81 15.28
CA ALA A 551 17.19 -15.93 14.59
C ALA A 551 16.99 -15.98 13.08
N TYR A 552 16.01 -16.75 12.58
CA TYR A 552 15.72 -16.83 11.15
C TYR A 552 15.30 -15.49 10.54
N GLU A 553 14.42 -14.73 11.19
CA GLU A 553 14.06 -13.40 10.67
C GLU A 553 15.23 -12.43 10.75
N LEU A 554 15.98 -12.45 11.86
CA LEU A 554 17.14 -11.59 12.03
C LEU A 554 18.20 -11.88 10.94
N GLU A 555 18.47 -13.14 10.64
CA GLU A 555 19.35 -13.57 9.57
C GLU A 555 18.90 -13.04 8.21
N ARG A 556 17.59 -13.00 7.92
CA ARG A 556 17.07 -12.39 6.69
C ARG A 556 17.25 -10.87 6.64
N CYS A 557 17.24 -10.20 7.79
CA CYS A 557 17.47 -8.77 7.88
C CYS A 557 18.96 -8.39 7.77
N ILE A 558 19.87 -9.19 8.34
CA ILE A 558 21.30 -8.82 8.42
C ILE A 558 22.17 -9.57 7.41
N GLY A 559 21.73 -10.74 6.94
CA GLY A 559 22.48 -11.64 6.05
C GLY A 559 23.58 -12.44 6.77
N VAL A 560 23.49 -12.58 8.09
CA VAL A 560 24.44 -13.29 8.96
C VAL A 560 23.63 -14.15 9.93
N SER A 561 23.98 -15.44 10.01
CA SER A 561 23.34 -16.34 10.97
C SER A 561 23.83 -16.04 12.39
N CYS A 562 22.92 -15.91 13.34
CA CYS A 562 23.21 -15.61 14.74
C CYS A 562 22.17 -16.25 15.67
N GLY A 563 22.57 -16.70 16.86
CA GLY A 563 21.66 -17.17 17.92
C GLY A 563 21.14 -18.62 17.79
N ASN A 564 21.78 -19.46 16.97
CA ASN A 564 21.41 -20.87 16.86
C ASN A 564 22.00 -21.76 17.97
N GLU A 565 23.09 -21.35 18.63
CA GLU A 565 23.78 -22.17 19.63
C GLU A 565 22.96 -22.31 20.92
N GLU A 566 22.43 -21.21 21.45
CA GLU A 566 21.60 -21.20 22.65
C GLU A 566 20.30 -21.98 22.44
N PHE A 567 19.74 -21.89 21.23
CA PHE A 567 18.57 -22.69 20.85
C PHE A 567 18.88 -24.19 20.84
N GLN A 568 20.00 -24.60 20.22
CA GLN A 568 20.40 -26.01 20.20
C GLN A 568 20.61 -26.56 21.61
N ASP A 569 21.27 -25.80 22.48
CA ASP A 569 21.50 -26.21 23.86
C ASP A 569 20.21 -26.29 24.68
N ALA A 570 19.28 -25.34 24.50
CA ALA A 570 17.98 -25.38 25.16
C ALA A 570 17.16 -26.60 24.72
N VAL A 571 17.14 -26.93 23.42
CA VAL A 571 16.43 -28.11 22.89
C VAL A 571 17.09 -29.39 23.40
N ARG A 572 18.43 -29.49 23.39
CA ARG A 572 19.14 -30.66 23.93
C ARG A 572 18.80 -30.94 25.40
N ARG A 573 18.58 -29.90 26.21
CA ARG A 573 18.16 -30.05 27.62
C ARG A 573 16.67 -30.39 27.77
N ALA A 574 15.82 -29.96 26.85
CA ALA A 574 14.37 -30.19 26.89
C ALA A 574 13.93 -31.55 26.32
N VAL A 575 14.82 -32.22 25.59
CA VAL A 575 14.62 -33.54 24.99
C VAL A 575 15.28 -34.59 25.90
N PRO A 576 14.51 -35.47 26.55
CA PRO A 576 15.08 -36.46 27.45
C PRO A 576 15.95 -37.48 26.72
N ASP A 577 16.85 -38.15 27.44
CA ASP A 577 17.67 -39.23 26.88
C ASP A 577 16.80 -40.32 26.22
N GLY A 578 17.25 -40.81 25.08
CA GLY A 578 16.52 -41.77 24.26
C GLY A 578 15.32 -41.21 23.49
N HIS A 579 15.06 -39.90 23.56
CA HIS A 579 14.06 -39.24 22.70
C HIS A 579 14.72 -38.58 21.49
N THR A 580 13.96 -38.50 20.41
CA THR A 580 14.33 -37.79 19.17
C THR A 580 13.54 -36.49 19.09
N PHE A 581 14.20 -35.42 18.64
CA PHE A 581 13.57 -34.16 18.27
C PHE A 581 13.59 -33.97 16.76
N LYS A 582 12.44 -33.59 16.20
CA LYS A 582 12.32 -33.14 14.81
C LYS A 582 11.69 -31.76 14.79
N GLY A 583 12.24 -30.85 14.00
CA GLY A 583 11.72 -29.48 13.84
C GLY A 583 11.73 -29.06 12.37
N PHE A 584 10.65 -28.41 11.95
CA PHE A 584 10.44 -27.94 10.58
C PHE A 584 10.02 -26.46 10.60
N PRO A 585 10.96 -25.53 10.34
CA PRO A 585 10.65 -24.12 10.18
C PRO A 585 10.20 -23.80 8.76
N ILE A 586 9.21 -22.93 8.61
CA ILE A 586 8.69 -22.46 7.33
C ILE A 586 8.27 -20.99 7.42
N HIS A 587 8.36 -20.28 6.31
CA HIS A 587 8.08 -18.85 6.21
C HIS A 587 7.00 -18.56 5.18
N PHE A 588 6.07 -17.67 5.51
CA PHE A 588 4.97 -17.19 4.67
C PHE A 588 4.90 -15.66 4.63
N LEU A 589 4.32 -15.13 3.56
CA LEU A 589 4.04 -13.69 3.36
C LEU A 589 2.61 -13.31 3.76
N HIS A 590 1.83 -14.26 4.26
CA HIS A 590 0.41 -14.08 4.59
C HIS A 590 0.09 -14.70 5.95
N ARG A 591 -1.04 -14.29 6.53
CA ARG A 591 -1.52 -14.75 7.84
C ARG A 591 -2.67 -15.78 7.75
N ASN A 592 -3.02 -16.27 6.56
CA ASN A 592 -4.08 -17.27 6.40
C ASN A 592 -3.64 -18.65 6.91
N ALA A 593 -4.21 -19.09 8.04
CA ALA A 593 -3.82 -20.32 8.71
C ALA A 593 -4.07 -21.58 7.88
N ARG A 594 -5.26 -21.70 7.28
CA ARG A 594 -5.65 -22.87 6.48
C ARG A 594 -4.75 -23.05 5.26
N ARG A 595 -4.48 -21.95 4.54
CA ARG A 595 -3.58 -21.94 3.38
C ARG A 595 -2.14 -22.29 3.77
N ALA A 596 -1.66 -21.78 4.89
CA ALA A 596 -0.34 -22.10 5.40
C ALA A 596 -0.25 -23.58 5.80
N PHE A 597 -1.19 -24.10 6.60
CA PHE A 597 -1.21 -25.50 7.03
C PHE A 597 -1.28 -26.49 5.85
N ALA A 598 -2.16 -26.23 4.87
CA ALA A 598 -2.23 -27.05 3.66
C ALA A 598 -0.91 -27.04 2.86
N THR A 599 -0.19 -25.92 2.86
CA THR A 599 1.13 -25.83 2.23
C THR A 599 2.18 -26.63 3.01
N CYS A 600 2.14 -26.56 4.35
CA CYS A 600 3.04 -27.32 5.22
C CYS A 600 2.90 -28.83 5.00
N LEU A 601 1.67 -29.35 4.92
CA LEU A 601 1.41 -30.78 4.71
C LEU A 601 1.94 -31.33 3.37
N ARG A 602 2.23 -30.48 2.38
CA ARG A 602 2.89 -30.92 1.13
C ARG A 602 4.38 -31.23 1.31
N SER A 603 4.98 -30.81 2.42
CA SER A 603 6.38 -31.13 2.74
C SER A 603 6.44 -32.47 3.47
N PRO A 604 7.22 -33.46 2.99
CA PRO A 604 7.35 -34.75 3.66
C PRO A 604 7.91 -34.61 5.08
N PHE A 605 8.80 -33.64 5.31
CA PHE A 605 9.36 -33.37 6.64
C PHE A 605 8.30 -32.89 7.63
N CYS A 606 7.38 -32.02 7.19
CA CYS A 606 6.28 -31.57 8.03
C CYS A 606 5.28 -32.69 8.27
N GLU A 607 4.96 -33.46 7.23
CA GLU A 607 4.07 -34.61 7.32
C GLU A 607 4.61 -35.64 8.32
N GLU A 608 5.90 -35.96 8.29
CA GLU A 608 6.54 -36.84 9.28
C GLU A 608 6.38 -36.35 10.73
N ILE A 609 6.46 -35.04 10.96
CA ILE A 609 6.29 -34.45 12.30
C ILE A 609 4.81 -34.51 12.71
N VAL A 610 3.90 -34.10 11.83
CA VAL A 610 2.47 -34.03 12.09
C VAL A 610 1.86 -35.43 12.24
N CYS A 611 2.31 -36.40 11.46
CA CYS A 611 1.86 -37.80 11.47
C CYS A 611 2.72 -38.69 12.38
N CYS A 612 3.63 -38.10 13.16
CA CYS A 612 4.56 -38.83 14.02
C CYS A 612 3.81 -39.80 14.96
N ARG A 613 4.28 -41.05 14.97
CA ARG A 613 3.84 -42.16 15.82
C ARG A 613 5.02 -42.63 16.66
N GLY A 614 4.74 -43.03 17.89
CA GLY A 614 5.74 -43.54 18.82
C GLY A 614 5.27 -43.42 20.27
N ASP A 615 6.13 -43.83 21.19
CA ASP A 615 5.87 -43.64 22.60
C ASP A 615 6.17 -42.19 23.02
N HIS A 616 5.35 -41.66 23.92
CA HIS A 616 5.55 -40.31 24.48
C HIS A 616 5.66 -39.19 23.43
N VAL A 617 4.94 -39.29 22.31
CA VAL A 617 4.90 -38.23 21.29
C VAL A 617 4.32 -36.95 21.90
N ARG A 618 5.11 -35.88 21.84
CA ARG A 618 4.74 -34.52 22.25
C ARG A 618 4.96 -33.57 21.08
N LEU A 619 3.95 -32.76 20.78
CA LEU A 619 3.95 -31.82 19.67
C LEU A 619 4.16 -30.40 20.17
N ALA A 620 4.86 -29.61 19.39
CA ALA A 620 5.06 -28.19 19.61
C ALA A 620 4.83 -27.44 18.31
N VAL A 621 4.14 -26.31 18.41
CA VAL A 621 3.95 -25.36 17.31
C VAL A 621 4.24 -23.99 17.87
N ARG A 622 5.05 -23.23 17.15
CA ARG A 622 5.32 -21.83 17.47
C ARG A 622 5.14 -20.98 16.24
N VAL A 623 4.48 -19.83 16.40
CA VAL A 623 4.31 -18.85 15.33
C VAL A 623 4.89 -17.51 15.76
N ARG A 624 5.61 -16.84 14.84
CA ARG A 624 6.04 -15.46 14.99
C ARG A 624 5.69 -14.66 13.74
N VAL A 625 4.87 -13.63 13.93
CA VAL A 625 4.57 -12.62 12.92
C VAL A 625 5.48 -11.42 13.17
N PHE A 626 6.18 -10.97 12.13
CA PHE A 626 6.94 -9.73 12.14
C PHE A 626 6.25 -8.75 11.19
N ALA A 627 5.88 -7.59 11.70
CA ALA A 627 5.16 -6.58 10.93
C ALA A 627 6.13 -5.57 10.31
N TYR A 628 5.86 -5.24 9.05
CA TYR A 628 6.60 -4.29 8.25
C TYR A 628 5.64 -3.21 7.72
N PRO A 629 6.17 -2.12 7.12
CA PRO A 629 5.32 -1.08 6.53
C PRO A 629 4.29 -1.63 5.55
N GLU A 630 3.24 -0.85 5.25
CA GLU A 630 2.14 -1.25 4.35
C GLU A 630 1.40 -2.53 4.76
N SER A 631 1.45 -2.89 6.05
CA SER A 631 0.90 -4.16 6.55
C SER A 631 1.52 -5.41 5.92
N ALA A 632 2.69 -5.29 5.29
CA ALA A 632 3.52 -6.44 4.92
C ALA A 632 3.95 -7.20 6.18
N CYS A 633 4.12 -8.51 6.07
CA CYS A 633 4.52 -9.33 7.21
C CYS A 633 5.40 -10.50 6.81
N ALA A 634 6.30 -10.88 7.72
CA ALA A 634 7.00 -12.15 7.68
C ALA A 634 6.37 -13.06 8.74
N VAL A 635 5.79 -14.18 8.31
CA VAL A 635 5.16 -15.15 9.21
C VAL A 635 6.03 -16.39 9.26
N TRP A 636 6.67 -16.62 10.40
CA TRP A 636 7.44 -17.81 10.66
C TRP A 636 6.62 -18.80 11.49
N ILE A 637 6.59 -20.05 11.05
CA ILE A 637 5.94 -21.16 11.75
C ILE A 637 6.96 -22.26 11.91
N MET A 638 7.04 -22.84 13.10
CA MET A 638 7.84 -24.03 13.34
C MET A 638 6.97 -25.13 13.93
N PHE A 639 6.89 -26.25 13.22
CA PHE A 639 6.32 -27.50 13.71
C PHE A 639 7.43 -28.33 14.30
N ALA A 640 7.21 -28.90 15.49
CA ALA A 640 8.17 -29.81 16.07
C ALA A 640 7.46 -30.95 16.81
N CYS A 641 8.17 -32.07 16.93
CA CYS A 641 7.80 -33.14 17.82
C CYS A 641 9.03 -33.64 18.60
N LYS A 642 8.79 -34.11 19.82
CA LYS A 642 9.70 -35.01 20.51
C LYS A 642 8.98 -36.32 20.80
N TYR A 643 9.68 -37.43 20.62
CA TYR A 643 9.11 -38.76 20.81
C TYR A 643 10.21 -39.74 21.19
N ARG A 644 9.85 -40.83 21.84
CA ARG A 644 10.76 -41.96 22.08
C ARG A 644 10.68 -42.90 20.88
N SER A 645 11.81 -43.13 20.21
CA SER A 645 11.86 -44.08 19.11
C SER A 645 11.61 -45.48 19.65
N VAL A 646 10.60 -46.17 19.12
CA VAL A 646 10.41 -47.60 19.33
C VAL A 646 11.21 -48.25 18.19
N LEU A 647 12.35 -48.84 18.52
CA LEU A 647 13.13 -49.67 17.59
C LEU A 647 12.36 -50.95 17.29
#